data_AF-A0A9R0S0V6-F1
#
_entry.id   AF-A0A9R0S0V6-F1
#
_cell.length_a   1.000
_cell.length_b   1.000
_cell.length_c   1.000
_cell.angle_alpha   90.00
_cell.angle_beta   90.00
_cell.angle_gamma   90.00
#
_symmetry.space_group_name_H-M   'P 1'
#
loop_
_entity.id
_entity.type
_entity.pdbx_description
1 polymer ?
#
loop_
_entity_poly.entity_id
_entity_poly.type
_entity_poly.pdbx_seq_one_letter_code
_entity_poly.pdbx_strand_id
1 'polypeptide(L)'
;MLNSSVSTSSLAMRFLSSVDLPCYPWMAMVILPLLLLLMPLTAAQLWPSCGESGDYKSNSTYEANLKLLSTTLPKKAASSTNLFATDTVGNVPNVIFALALCRGDSNASACEGCLVTAFQDGQEHCANYKDATVYYDSNPCMLRFSNQNFLATTVNDHILVIVSIESLMMNIPTRADSFKLLLFTLLNSTAQSAANSSRRFTTSRLDVNSFPTLYCLMQCTPDLTANDCTACLQPYFQYTVKYMDGKKGGRVLGTRCTMRYEIFPFFQGDPMLRIINLVSEVPAINNTTPLITVNPSPQSQSPSPVAAPPPPGAQATTKEILGRNSHQRPLWIIAVAAPLLSIFLCVICFVVWMRRRRKGMEILHDQAAMNRPEEDALVWRLEGKSSEFTLFDLSEVLRATHNFSKENLLGKGGFGPVYKGQLPDGTEIAVKRLASHSGQGFTEFKNEVELIAKLQHSNLVKLMGCCIKGEEKLLVYEYLPNKSLDFFIFDVSRTTLVDWNKRCVIIEGIAQGLLYLHKHSRLRIIHRDLKASNILLDQDMNPKISDFGLAKIFSSNDTQGSTKRVVGTYGYMAPEYASEGIYSIKSDVFSFGVLLLEILSGQRNSGFHQHEDFLNLLGYSWQLWEGGRFLELLEASIANEIHAAEARRYINIALMCVQEHADDRPTMSNVVAMLNSEAVILPEPKHPAYFNLRVSKEDESGSVLYSHNDVTICSNNDVTITEEPDGR
;
A
#
# COMPACT_ATOMS: atom_id res chain seq x y z
N MET A 1 20.07 16.43 -47.97
CA MET A 1 19.06 16.99 -48.89
C MET A 1 17.78 16.21 -48.63
N LEU A 2 16.61 16.78 -48.30
CA LEU A 2 16.18 18.19 -48.24
C LEU A 2 15.35 18.42 -46.96
N ASN A 3 15.34 19.66 -46.46
CA ASN A 3 14.47 20.08 -45.36
C ASN A 3 13.02 20.28 -45.82
N SER A 4 12.03 19.91 -45.00
CA SER A 4 10.77 20.66 -44.88
C SER A 4 9.97 20.29 -43.61
N SER A 5 10.40 20.78 -42.45
CA SER A 5 9.54 20.83 -41.25
C SER A 5 8.53 21.99 -41.40
N VAL A 6 7.34 21.72 -41.94
CA VAL A 6 6.27 22.73 -42.02
C VAL A 6 5.55 22.82 -40.68
N SER A 7 5.71 23.94 -39.99
CA SER A 7 5.03 24.22 -38.73
C SER A 7 3.51 24.26 -38.92
N THR A 8 2.79 23.58 -38.02
CA THR A 8 1.32 23.63 -37.91
C THR A 8 0.78 25.05 -37.64
N SER A 9 1.61 25.98 -37.16
CA SER A 9 1.25 27.39 -37.01
C SER A 9 0.97 28.12 -38.34
N SER A 10 1.47 27.62 -39.48
CA SER A 10 1.28 28.27 -40.79
C SER A 10 -0.10 28.02 -41.41
N LEU A 11 -0.77 26.91 -41.06
CA LEU A 11 -2.07 26.56 -41.64
C LEU A 11 -3.21 27.35 -40.97
N ALA A 12 -3.14 27.53 -39.64
CA ALA A 12 -4.12 28.31 -38.88
C ALA A 12 -4.16 29.79 -39.32
N MET A 13 -3.01 30.39 -39.64
CA MET A 13 -2.93 31.79 -40.07
C MET A 13 -3.53 32.03 -41.47
N ARG A 14 -3.58 31.03 -42.36
CA ARG A 14 -4.22 31.15 -43.69
C ARG A 14 -5.74 30.99 -43.65
N PHE A 15 -6.29 30.34 -42.62
CA PHE A 15 -7.74 30.21 -42.46
C PHE A 15 -8.39 31.48 -41.92
N LEU A 16 -7.62 32.32 -41.21
CA LEU A 16 -8.08 33.59 -40.65
C LEU A 16 -8.06 34.77 -41.64
N SER A 17 -7.45 34.62 -42.83
CA SER A 17 -7.36 35.68 -43.84
C SER A 17 -8.40 35.57 -44.97
N SER A 18 -9.35 34.64 -44.89
CA SER A 18 -10.33 34.35 -45.96
C SER A 18 -11.79 34.38 -45.50
N VAL A 19 -12.06 34.98 -44.33
CA VAL A 19 -13.42 35.06 -43.77
C VAL A 19 -13.69 36.47 -43.25
N ASP A 20 -14.29 37.31 -44.10
CA ASP A 20 -14.80 38.63 -43.72
C ASP A 20 -16.01 38.47 -42.79
N LEU A 21 -15.76 38.38 -41.47
CA LEU A 21 -16.80 38.52 -40.45
C LEU A 21 -16.85 39.98 -39.95
N PRO A 22 -18.04 40.60 -39.85
CA PRO A 22 -18.17 42.00 -39.49
C PRO A 22 -17.74 42.27 -38.04
N CYS A 23 -16.90 43.30 -37.87
CA CYS A 23 -16.38 43.74 -36.57
C CYS A 23 -17.50 44.13 -35.58
N TYR A 24 -17.70 43.29 -34.57
CA TYR A 24 -18.44 43.65 -33.35
C TYR A 24 -17.52 43.49 -32.13
N PRO A 25 -17.16 44.58 -31.41
CA PRO A 25 -16.18 44.51 -30.33
C PRO A 25 -16.63 43.65 -29.12
N TRP A 26 -17.93 43.39 -28.98
CA TRP A 26 -18.44 42.49 -27.94
C TRP A 26 -18.13 41.01 -28.22
N MET A 27 -17.97 40.60 -29.48
CA MET A 27 -17.59 39.22 -29.82
C MET A 27 -16.13 38.94 -29.42
N ALA A 28 -15.22 39.90 -29.60
CA ALA A 28 -13.84 39.79 -29.12
C ALA A 28 -13.77 39.65 -27.58
N MET A 29 -14.62 40.38 -26.86
CA MET A 29 -14.71 40.30 -25.38
C MET A 29 -15.30 38.98 -24.85
N VAL A 30 -15.95 38.17 -25.68
CA VAL A 30 -16.48 36.83 -25.31
C VAL A 30 -15.57 35.71 -25.83
N ILE A 31 -15.06 35.85 -27.05
CA ILE A 31 -14.22 34.83 -27.72
C ILE A 31 -12.81 34.81 -27.14
N LEU A 32 -12.22 35.95 -26.74
CA LEU A 32 -10.86 35.96 -26.19
C LEU A 32 -10.77 35.29 -24.80
N PRO A 33 -11.72 35.49 -23.85
CA PRO A 33 -11.78 34.69 -22.63
C PRO A 33 -12.11 33.22 -22.89
N LEU A 34 -12.99 32.89 -23.86
CA LEU A 34 -13.25 31.50 -24.24
C LEU A 34 -12.01 30.81 -24.81
N LEU A 35 -11.20 31.50 -25.62
CA LEU A 35 -9.93 30.99 -26.13
C LEU A 35 -8.90 30.85 -25.01
N LEU A 36 -8.86 31.73 -24.02
CA LEU A 36 -8.03 31.58 -22.82
C LEU A 36 -8.50 30.43 -21.92
N LEU A 37 -9.79 30.08 -21.94
CA LEU A 37 -10.36 28.89 -21.30
C LEU A 37 -10.17 27.60 -22.11
N LEU A 38 -9.89 27.70 -23.41
CA LEU A 38 -9.65 26.57 -24.32
C LEU A 38 -8.16 26.35 -24.64
N MET A 39 -7.28 27.30 -24.30
CA MET A 39 -5.87 27.02 -24.11
C MET A 39 -5.74 26.02 -22.97
N PRO A 40 -5.21 24.80 -23.18
CA PRO A 40 -4.85 23.97 -22.05
C PRO A 40 -3.81 24.73 -21.24
N LEU A 41 -4.10 25.02 -19.97
CA LEU A 41 -3.08 25.45 -19.03
C LEU A 41 -2.07 24.30 -18.91
N THR A 42 -1.01 24.40 -19.70
CA THR A 42 0.24 23.63 -19.56
C THR A 42 1.10 24.19 -18.42
N ALA A 43 0.49 24.92 -17.49
CA ALA A 43 1.02 25.13 -16.16
C ALA A 43 1.07 23.76 -15.47
N ALA A 44 2.27 23.17 -15.42
CA ALA A 44 2.49 21.94 -14.67
C ALA A 44 2.04 22.16 -13.22
N GLN A 45 1.20 21.27 -12.70
CA GLN A 45 0.68 21.46 -11.34
C GLN A 45 1.84 21.39 -10.35
N LEU A 46 2.00 22.49 -9.60
CA LEU A 46 3.11 22.76 -8.70
C LEU A 46 2.68 22.51 -7.25
N TRP A 47 3.53 21.84 -6.48
CA TRP A 47 3.35 21.73 -5.03
C TRP A 47 4.61 22.23 -4.30
N PRO A 48 4.66 23.53 -3.93
CA PRO A 48 5.72 24.07 -3.10
C PRO A 48 5.42 23.81 -1.61
N SER A 49 6.46 23.55 -0.83
CA SER A 49 6.39 23.38 0.62
C SER A 49 7.56 24.11 1.27
N CYS A 50 7.26 25.07 2.13
CA CYS A 50 8.25 25.89 2.84
C CYS A 50 8.42 25.37 4.26
N GLY A 51 9.65 25.13 4.69
CA GLY A 51 9.97 24.55 6.01
C GLY A 51 10.15 25.61 7.12
N GLU A 52 10.13 25.17 8.38
CA GLU A 52 10.18 26.05 9.56
C GLU A 52 11.60 26.40 10.05
N SER A 53 12.64 26.14 9.24
CA SER A 53 14.05 26.28 9.66
C SER A 53 14.57 27.73 9.77
N GLY A 54 13.68 28.70 9.56
CA GLY A 54 13.89 30.14 9.70
C GLY A 54 14.11 30.87 8.38
N ASP A 55 14.08 32.20 8.45
CA ASP A 55 14.16 33.07 7.28
C ASP A 55 15.59 33.59 7.02
N TYR A 56 15.86 33.98 5.77
CA TYR A 56 17.01 34.78 5.36
C TYR A 56 16.58 36.20 4.98
N LYS A 57 17.51 37.16 5.00
CA LYS A 57 17.24 38.54 4.56
C LYS A 57 17.64 38.73 3.10
N SER A 58 16.94 39.59 2.37
CA SER A 58 17.35 40.02 1.04
C SER A 58 18.76 40.65 1.07
N ASN A 59 19.55 40.41 0.02
CA ASN A 59 20.98 40.70 -0.10
C ASN A 59 21.87 40.07 0.98
N SER A 60 21.44 38.95 1.61
CA SER A 60 22.28 38.21 2.55
C SER A 60 23.23 37.22 1.87
N THR A 61 24.25 36.77 2.60
CA THR A 61 25.14 35.67 2.17
C THR A 61 24.37 34.39 1.85
N TYR A 62 23.27 34.11 2.55
CA TYR A 62 22.40 32.97 2.26
C TYR A 62 21.79 33.07 0.86
N GLU A 63 21.23 34.23 0.50
CA GLU A 63 20.63 34.45 -0.82
C GLU A 63 21.68 34.36 -1.93
N ALA A 64 22.89 34.88 -1.70
CA ALA A 64 24.00 34.74 -2.64
C ALA A 64 24.41 33.27 -2.85
N ASN A 65 24.44 32.47 -1.79
CA ASN A 65 24.70 31.03 -1.85
C ASN A 65 23.59 30.28 -2.60
N LEU A 66 22.32 30.64 -2.36
CA LEU A 66 21.16 30.06 -3.03
C LEU A 66 21.15 30.39 -4.54
N LYS A 67 21.53 31.62 -4.90
CA LYS A 67 21.69 32.05 -6.29
C LYS A 67 22.87 31.37 -7.00
N LEU A 68 23.92 31.01 -6.28
CA LEU A 68 24.98 30.16 -6.85
C LEU A 68 24.42 28.76 -7.15
N LEU A 69 23.76 28.13 -6.18
CA LEU A 69 23.13 26.81 -6.33
C LEU A 69 22.15 26.74 -7.50
N SER A 70 21.29 27.75 -7.68
CA SER A 70 20.30 27.75 -8.77
C SER A 70 20.91 27.80 -10.18
N THR A 71 22.19 28.17 -10.30
CA THR A 71 22.92 28.16 -11.59
C THR A 71 23.82 26.93 -11.80
N THR A 72 24.16 26.20 -10.73
CA THR A 72 25.10 25.08 -10.77
C THR A 72 24.43 23.71 -10.61
N LEU A 73 23.51 23.57 -9.66
CA LEU A 73 22.86 22.30 -9.33
C LEU A 73 22.03 21.72 -10.49
N PRO A 74 21.23 22.51 -11.26
CA PRO A 74 20.48 21.99 -12.41
C PRO A 74 21.39 21.32 -13.46
N LYS A 75 22.54 21.94 -13.76
CA LYS A 75 23.54 21.42 -14.72
C LYS A 75 24.24 20.17 -14.19
N LYS A 76 24.55 20.15 -12.90
CA LYS A 76 25.15 18.99 -12.22
C LYS A 76 24.21 17.78 -12.24
N ALA A 77 22.91 17.99 -12.04
CA ALA A 77 21.91 16.93 -12.17
C ALA A 77 21.74 16.49 -13.64
N ALA A 78 21.59 17.42 -14.59
CA ALA A 78 21.39 17.11 -16.00
C ALA A 78 22.58 16.39 -16.67
N SER A 79 23.81 16.66 -16.23
CA SER A 79 25.02 15.97 -16.70
C SER A 79 25.29 14.63 -16.00
N SER A 80 24.56 14.31 -14.93
CA SER A 80 24.64 13.04 -14.21
C SER A 80 23.91 11.92 -14.98
N THR A 81 24.52 10.74 -15.07
CA THR A 81 23.92 9.55 -15.71
C THR A 81 22.60 9.12 -15.07
N ASN A 82 22.35 9.52 -13.83
CA ASN A 82 21.15 9.21 -13.05
C ASN A 82 20.22 10.42 -12.87
N LEU A 83 20.47 11.53 -13.56
CA LEU A 83 19.68 12.78 -13.52
C LEU A 83 19.45 13.31 -12.09
N PHE A 84 20.49 13.20 -11.27
CA PHE A 84 20.49 13.50 -9.85
C PHE A 84 21.78 14.21 -9.46
N ALA A 85 21.66 15.19 -8.58
CA ALA A 85 22.81 15.80 -7.91
C ALA A 85 22.43 16.30 -6.51
N THR A 86 23.43 16.31 -5.63
CA THR A 86 23.42 17.06 -4.38
C THR A 86 24.52 18.11 -4.41
N ASP A 87 24.39 19.15 -3.61
CA ASP A 87 25.46 20.12 -3.39
C ASP A 87 25.37 20.77 -2.00
N THR A 88 26.46 21.40 -1.57
CA THR A 88 26.51 22.12 -0.30
C THR A 88 27.33 23.39 -0.45
N VAL A 89 26.70 24.54 -0.20
CA VAL A 89 27.30 25.86 -0.46
C VAL A 89 27.23 26.74 0.78
N GLY A 90 28.35 27.38 1.10
CA GLY A 90 28.49 28.27 2.25
C GLY A 90 28.94 27.58 3.54
N ASN A 91 29.03 28.38 4.62
CA ASN A 91 29.42 27.94 5.96
C ASN A 91 28.35 28.41 6.96
N VAL A 92 28.21 27.71 8.09
CA VAL A 92 27.32 28.08 9.21
C VAL A 92 27.54 29.56 9.60
N PRO A 93 26.49 30.40 9.73
CA PRO A 93 25.05 30.09 9.70
C PRO A 93 24.37 30.22 8.32
N ASN A 94 25.16 30.37 7.25
CA ASN A 94 24.70 30.57 5.87
C ASN A 94 24.94 29.36 4.94
N VAL A 95 25.13 28.16 5.50
CA VAL A 95 25.25 26.92 4.73
C VAL A 95 23.90 26.53 4.15
N ILE A 96 23.93 25.99 2.92
CA ILE A 96 22.76 25.42 2.23
C ILE A 96 23.13 24.01 1.77
N PHE A 97 22.35 23.03 2.20
CA PHE A 97 22.33 21.68 1.64
C PHE A 97 21.24 21.64 0.58
N ALA A 98 21.53 21.07 -0.60
CA ALA A 98 20.57 21.01 -1.69
C ALA A 98 20.59 19.66 -2.41
N LEU A 99 19.42 19.25 -2.89
CA LEU A 99 19.17 18.00 -3.60
C LEU A 99 18.26 18.27 -4.80
N ALA A 100 18.64 17.75 -5.96
CA ALA A 100 17.89 17.82 -7.19
C ALA A 100 17.77 16.43 -7.82
N LEU A 101 16.55 16.02 -8.12
CA LEU A 101 16.22 14.72 -8.73
C LEU A 101 15.23 14.93 -9.88
N CYS A 102 15.54 14.41 -11.07
CA CYS A 102 14.60 14.33 -12.18
C CYS A 102 14.08 12.90 -12.37
N ARG A 103 12.92 12.74 -12.99
CA ARG A 103 12.34 11.42 -13.27
C ARG A 103 13.24 10.60 -14.20
N GLY A 104 13.40 9.31 -13.90
CA GLY A 104 14.39 8.45 -14.56
C GLY A 104 14.20 8.22 -16.07
N ASP A 105 13.02 8.52 -16.61
CA ASP A 105 12.68 8.50 -18.05
C ASP A 105 12.88 9.86 -18.76
N SER A 106 13.30 10.89 -18.03
CA SER A 106 13.56 12.23 -18.60
C SER A 106 14.88 12.27 -19.36
N ASN A 107 15.05 13.30 -20.20
CA ASN A 107 16.34 13.61 -20.82
C ASN A 107 17.03 14.78 -20.09
N ALA A 108 18.34 14.93 -20.31
CA ALA A 108 19.17 15.95 -19.65
C ALA A 108 18.64 17.38 -19.83
N SER A 109 18.20 17.75 -21.05
CA SER A 109 17.69 19.10 -21.33
C SER A 109 16.36 19.40 -20.62
N ALA A 110 15.46 18.41 -20.53
CA ALA A 110 14.22 18.53 -19.78
C ALA A 110 14.48 18.60 -18.27
N CYS A 111 15.48 17.86 -17.78
CA CYS A 111 15.91 17.88 -16.38
C CYS A 111 16.49 19.24 -15.97
N GLU A 112 17.44 19.80 -16.75
CA GLU A 112 17.99 21.14 -16.48
C GLU A 112 16.89 22.20 -16.49
N GLY A 113 16.03 22.19 -17.52
CA GLY A 113 14.91 23.13 -17.65
C GLY A 113 13.96 23.08 -16.45
N CYS A 114 13.53 21.88 -16.06
CA CYS A 114 12.65 21.71 -14.90
C CYS A 114 13.30 22.22 -13.60
N LEU A 115 14.57 21.88 -13.35
CA LEU A 115 15.25 22.28 -12.12
C LEU A 115 15.53 23.79 -12.05
N VAL A 116 15.78 24.45 -13.20
CA VAL A 116 15.87 25.92 -13.26
C VAL A 116 14.53 26.56 -12.87
N THR A 117 13.41 26.06 -13.40
CA THR A 117 12.07 26.53 -12.98
C THR A 117 11.79 26.19 -11.51
N ALA A 118 12.21 25.03 -11.01
CA ALA A 118 12.05 24.63 -9.61
C ALA A 118 12.68 25.61 -8.63
N PHE A 119 13.88 26.13 -8.95
CA PHE A 119 14.52 27.18 -8.16
C PHE A 119 13.75 28.50 -8.22
N GLN A 120 13.26 28.90 -9.40
CA GLN A 120 12.46 30.12 -9.57
C GLN A 120 11.16 30.05 -8.76
N ASP A 121 10.36 29.01 -8.98
CA ASP A 121 9.09 28.81 -8.31
C ASP A 121 9.27 28.65 -6.79
N GLY A 122 10.33 27.95 -6.36
CA GLY A 122 10.68 27.83 -4.94
C GLY A 122 11.04 29.17 -4.30
N GLN A 123 11.77 30.04 -5.01
CA GLN A 123 12.11 31.39 -4.53
C GLN A 123 10.92 32.37 -4.58
N GLU A 124 9.95 32.16 -5.48
CA GLU A 124 8.72 32.97 -5.55
C GLU A 124 7.71 32.56 -4.46
N HIS A 125 7.43 31.26 -4.32
CA HIS A 125 6.41 30.74 -3.40
C HIS A 125 6.91 30.63 -1.96
N CYS A 126 8.19 30.33 -1.75
CA CYS A 126 8.84 30.30 -0.42
C CYS A 126 9.83 31.46 -0.25
N ALA A 127 9.40 32.67 -0.66
CA ALA A 127 10.23 33.87 -0.61
C ALA A 127 10.80 34.13 0.80
N ASN A 128 12.13 34.23 0.88
CA ASN A 128 12.93 34.41 2.11
C ASN A 128 13.03 33.20 3.06
N TYR A 129 12.41 32.06 2.78
CA TYR A 129 12.54 30.85 3.61
C TYR A 129 13.89 30.16 3.37
N LYS A 130 14.54 29.67 4.44
CA LYS A 130 15.78 28.89 4.28
C LYS A 130 15.52 27.45 3.84
N ASP A 131 14.34 26.91 4.08
CA ASP A 131 13.95 25.56 3.72
C ASP A 131 12.77 25.59 2.73
N ALA A 132 12.94 24.96 1.57
CA ALA A 132 11.89 24.77 0.59
C ALA A 132 12.03 23.45 -0.15
N THR A 133 10.89 22.87 -0.51
CA THR A 133 10.75 21.69 -1.36
C THR A 133 9.76 21.98 -2.48
N VAL A 134 10.08 21.59 -3.71
CA VAL A 134 9.25 21.81 -4.89
C VAL A 134 9.07 20.50 -5.65
N TYR A 135 7.83 20.17 -5.99
CA TYR A 135 7.46 19.02 -6.81
C TYR A 135 6.63 19.46 -8.04
N TYR A 136 6.93 18.88 -9.21
CA TYR A 136 6.16 19.08 -10.45
C TYR A 136 5.36 17.86 -10.89
N ASP A 137 4.25 18.09 -11.59
CA ASP A 137 3.44 17.05 -12.22
C ASP A 137 3.95 16.61 -13.60
N SER A 138 3.99 17.56 -14.57
CA SER A 138 4.01 17.24 -16.00
C SER A 138 5.37 16.85 -16.57
N ASN A 139 6.44 17.45 -16.04
CA ASN A 139 7.83 17.06 -16.25
C ASN A 139 8.45 16.93 -14.84
N PRO A 140 8.21 15.81 -14.14
CA PRO A 140 8.49 15.73 -12.71
C PRO A 140 10.00 15.74 -12.41
N CYS A 141 10.48 16.89 -11.96
CA CYS A 141 11.65 16.99 -11.10
C CYS A 141 11.21 17.37 -9.68
N MET A 142 12.11 17.11 -8.73
CA MET A 142 12.01 17.50 -7.34
C MET A 142 13.28 18.27 -6.95
N LEU A 143 13.08 19.38 -6.25
CA LEU A 143 14.14 20.20 -5.68
C LEU A 143 13.88 20.35 -4.19
N ARG A 144 14.92 20.15 -3.36
CA ARG A 144 14.91 20.52 -1.94
C ARG A 144 16.17 21.30 -1.60
N PHE A 145 16.03 22.39 -0.85
CA PHE A 145 17.15 23.06 -0.21
C PHE A 145 16.82 23.43 1.24
N SER A 146 17.82 23.40 2.13
CA SER A 146 17.67 23.75 3.55
C SER A 146 19.00 24.18 4.16
N ASN A 147 18.95 24.99 5.22
CA ASN A 147 20.08 25.22 6.12
C ASN A 147 20.30 24.07 7.12
N GLN A 148 19.39 23.10 7.19
CA GLN A 148 19.55 21.85 7.95
C GLN A 148 20.11 20.74 7.06
N ASN A 149 20.97 19.87 7.62
CA ASN A 149 21.60 18.79 6.85
C ASN A 149 20.68 17.56 6.69
N PHE A 150 19.64 17.68 5.86
CA PHE A 150 18.78 16.56 5.47
C PHE A 150 19.49 15.53 4.57
N LEU A 151 20.64 15.89 3.98
CA LEU A 151 21.45 14.98 3.18
C LEU A 151 22.06 13.84 4.02
N ALA A 152 22.22 14.05 5.33
CA ALA A 152 22.74 13.04 6.25
C ALA A 152 21.74 11.92 6.60
N THR A 153 20.47 12.02 6.21
CA THR A 153 19.42 11.05 6.53
C THR A 153 18.86 10.37 5.29
N THR A 154 18.66 9.05 5.34
CA THR A 154 18.09 8.22 4.25
C THR A 154 16.55 8.16 4.24
N VAL A 155 15.90 8.65 5.29
CA VAL A 155 14.44 8.73 5.43
C VAL A 155 13.86 10.02 4.84
N ASN A 156 12.60 9.97 4.39
CA ASN A 156 11.84 11.17 4.04
C ASN A 156 11.56 12.00 5.30
N ASP A 157 11.95 13.28 5.28
CA ASP A 157 11.62 14.27 6.31
C ASP A 157 10.20 14.85 6.12
N HIS A 158 9.76 14.98 4.87
CA HIS A 158 8.40 15.35 4.51
C HIS A 158 7.79 14.38 3.48
N ILE A 159 6.51 14.06 3.66
CA ILE A 159 5.71 13.23 2.75
C ILE A 159 4.42 13.99 2.42
N LEU A 160 4.17 14.21 1.12
CA LEU A 160 2.95 14.79 0.59
C LEU A 160 2.16 13.71 -0.16
N VAL A 161 0.87 13.58 0.16
CA VAL A 161 -0.01 12.59 -0.46
C VAL A 161 -1.06 13.29 -1.31
N ILE A 162 -1.16 12.89 -2.58
CA ILE A 162 -2.02 13.53 -3.60
C ILE A 162 -2.90 12.46 -4.24
N VAL A 163 -4.21 12.69 -4.27
CA VAL A 163 -5.17 11.83 -4.97
C VAL A 163 -5.42 12.38 -6.37
N SER A 164 -5.46 11.51 -7.38
CA SER A 164 -5.68 11.89 -8.79
C SER A 164 -7.06 12.54 -9.00
N ILE A 165 -7.13 13.65 -9.72
CA ILE A 165 -8.34 14.50 -9.85
C ILE A 165 -9.52 13.72 -10.46
N GLU A 166 -9.27 12.77 -11.36
CA GLU A 166 -10.31 11.89 -11.93
C GLU A 166 -10.98 10.95 -10.90
N SER A 167 -10.38 10.79 -9.71
CA SER A 167 -10.92 9.95 -8.63
C SER A 167 -12.06 10.60 -7.85
N LEU A 168 -12.49 11.80 -8.24
CA LEU A 168 -13.67 12.49 -7.68
C LEU A 168 -15.00 12.02 -8.28
N MET A 169 -15.00 11.19 -9.33
CA MET A 169 -16.19 10.98 -10.18
C MET A 169 -16.72 9.54 -10.29
N MET A 170 -15.98 8.49 -9.87
CA MET A 170 -16.52 7.11 -9.81
C MET A 170 -15.82 6.25 -8.75
N ASN A 171 -16.61 5.48 -7.99
CA ASN A 171 -16.13 4.33 -7.21
C ASN A 171 -15.92 3.12 -8.12
N ILE A 172 -14.84 2.35 -7.89
CA ILE A 172 -14.67 1.03 -8.51
C ILE A 172 -15.70 0.06 -7.91
N PRO A 173 -16.53 -0.65 -8.70
CA PRO A 173 -17.58 -1.51 -8.15
C PRO A 173 -17.04 -2.76 -7.43
N THR A 174 -17.36 -2.88 -6.14
CA THR A 174 -17.70 -4.15 -5.44
C THR A 174 -16.82 -5.38 -5.68
N ARG A 175 -15.50 -5.22 -5.80
CA ARG A 175 -14.49 -6.28 -5.57
C ARG A 175 -13.17 -5.67 -5.07
N ALA A 176 -13.29 -4.87 -4.00
CA ALA A 176 -12.30 -3.87 -3.60
C ALA A 176 -10.91 -4.43 -3.32
N ASP A 177 -10.81 -5.62 -2.72
CA ASP A 177 -9.52 -6.07 -2.19
C ASP A 177 -8.81 -7.10 -3.08
N SER A 178 -9.50 -7.66 -4.10
CA SER A 178 -8.79 -8.18 -5.28
C SER A 178 -8.00 -7.04 -5.95
N PHE A 179 -8.60 -5.85 -6.04
CA PHE A 179 -7.89 -4.66 -6.52
C PHE A 179 -6.77 -4.22 -5.57
N LYS A 180 -6.96 -4.25 -4.24
CA LYS A 180 -5.88 -3.95 -3.28
C LYS A 180 -4.71 -4.93 -3.38
N LEU A 181 -4.95 -6.22 -3.61
CA LEU A 181 -3.87 -7.18 -3.79
C LEU A 181 -3.15 -7.01 -5.13
N LEU A 182 -3.89 -6.74 -6.20
CA LEU A 182 -3.31 -6.40 -7.51
C LEU A 182 -2.45 -5.13 -7.40
N LEU A 183 -2.93 -4.12 -6.67
CA LEU A 183 -2.20 -2.90 -6.37
C LEU A 183 -0.99 -3.15 -5.44
N PHE A 184 -1.10 -4.05 -4.45
CA PHE A 184 0.04 -4.50 -3.62
C PHE A 184 1.13 -5.14 -4.49
N THR A 185 0.72 -6.07 -5.34
CA THR A 185 1.61 -6.79 -6.26
C THR A 185 2.33 -5.81 -7.18
N LEU A 186 1.59 -4.87 -7.77
CA LEU A 186 2.14 -3.81 -8.61
C LEU A 186 3.13 -2.93 -7.83
N LEU A 187 2.72 -2.37 -6.70
CA LEU A 187 3.54 -1.45 -5.90
C LEU A 187 4.82 -2.13 -5.40
N ASN A 188 4.73 -3.33 -4.81
CA ASN A 188 5.88 -4.05 -4.29
C ASN A 188 6.86 -4.49 -5.40
N SER A 189 6.35 -5.02 -6.52
CA SER A 189 7.21 -5.41 -7.65
C SER A 189 7.91 -4.19 -8.28
N THR A 190 7.20 -3.06 -8.36
CA THR A 190 7.78 -1.78 -8.82
C THR A 190 8.84 -1.27 -7.86
N ALA A 191 8.62 -1.40 -6.53
CA ALA A 191 9.57 -1.00 -5.50
C ALA A 191 10.88 -1.79 -5.57
N GLN A 192 10.78 -3.12 -5.69
CA GLN A 192 11.94 -4.00 -5.80
C GLN A 192 12.72 -3.76 -7.10
N SER A 193 12.02 -3.63 -8.23
CA SER A 193 12.64 -3.31 -9.51
C SER A 193 13.32 -1.92 -9.49
N ALA A 194 12.66 -0.91 -8.90
CA ALA A 194 13.24 0.42 -8.74
C ALA A 194 14.48 0.38 -7.84
N ALA A 195 14.46 -0.37 -6.74
CA ALA A 195 15.61 -0.53 -5.85
C ALA A 195 16.81 -1.19 -6.54
N ASN A 196 16.58 -2.16 -7.43
CA ASN A 196 17.64 -2.85 -8.18
C ASN A 196 18.13 -2.09 -9.42
N SER A 197 17.36 -1.10 -9.90
CA SER A 197 17.73 -0.23 -11.03
C SER A 197 18.88 0.72 -10.68
N SER A 198 19.82 0.91 -11.62
CA SER A 198 20.96 1.82 -11.47
C SER A 198 20.56 3.30 -11.32
N ARG A 199 19.39 3.67 -11.86
CA ARG A 199 18.76 4.99 -11.69
C ARG A 199 17.85 5.09 -10.46
N ARG A 200 17.78 4.03 -9.65
CA ARG A 200 16.80 3.81 -8.58
C ARG A 200 15.35 4.05 -9.04
N PHE A 201 15.02 3.65 -10.27
CA PHE A 201 13.80 4.02 -10.99
C PHE A 201 13.22 2.84 -11.77
N THR A 202 11.89 2.67 -11.70
CA THR A 202 11.13 1.73 -12.55
C THR A 202 9.76 2.28 -12.90
N THR A 203 9.33 2.06 -14.14
CA THR A 203 7.93 2.13 -14.59
C THR A 203 7.35 0.72 -14.75
N SER A 204 6.07 0.55 -14.44
CA SER A 204 5.42 -0.75 -14.50
C SER A 204 3.97 -0.66 -14.97
N ARG A 205 3.49 -1.79 -15.48
CA ARG A 205 2.12 -1.99 -15.97
C ARG A 205 1.60 -3.33 -15.46
N LEU A 206 0.38 -3.35 -14.98
CA LEU A 206 -0.35 -4.55 -14.58
C LEU A 206 -1.63 -4.66 -15.41
N ASP A 207 -1.65 -5.64 -16.30
CA ASP A 207 -2.80 -5.99 -17.12
C ASP A 207 -3.67 -7.03 -16.42
N VAL A 208 -4.97 -6.74 -16.33
CA VAL A 208 -5.94 -7.54 -15.58
C VAL A 208 -7.21 -7.70 -16.41
N ASN A 209 -7.57 -8.92 -16.76
CA ASN A 209 -8.76 -9.20 -17.60
C ASN A 209 -10.10 -8.76 -16.96
N SER A 210 -10.11 -8.37 -15.67
CA SER A 210 -11.31 -7.98 -14.90
C SER A 210 -11.29 -6.56 -14.34
N PHE A 211 -10.22 -5.79 -14.56
CA PHE A 211 -10.05 -4.42 -14.03
C PHE A 211 -9.36 -3.52 -15.06
N PRO A 212 -9.44 -2.18 -14.97
CA PRO A 212 -8.61 -1.30 -15.78
C PRO A 212 -7.12 -1.61 -15.57
N THR A 213 -6.33 -1.63 -16.65
CA THR A 213 -4.87 -1.75 -16.58
C THR A 213 -4.31 -0.69 -15.62
N LEU A 214 -3.51 -1.13 -14.65
CA LEU A 214 -2.84 -0.24 -13.71
C LEU A 214 -1.43 0.08 -14.19
N TYR A 215 -1.06 1.34 -14.06
CA TYR A 215 0.27 1.86 -14.35
C TYR A 215 0.88 2.33 -13.04
N CYS A 216 2.14 2.01 -12.77
CA CYS A 216 2.85 2.49 -11.59
C CYS A 216 4.27 2.95 -11.95
N LEU A 217 4.81 3.80 -11.10
CA LEU A 217 6.14 4.33 -11.17
C LEU A 217 6.65 4.53 -9.75
N MET A 218 7.88 4.08 -9.49
CA MET A 218 8.58 4.37 -8.24
C MET A 218 10.00 4.84 -8.51
N GLN A 219 10.48 5.73 -7.65
CA GLN A 219 11.83 6.26 -7.71
C GLN A 219 12.38 6.58 -6.32
N CYS A 220 13.67 6.30 -6.09
CA CYS A 220 14.44 6.79 -4.95
C CYS A 220 15.53 7.76 -5.41
N THR A 221 16.14 8.50 -4.48
CA THR A 221 17.34 9.28 -4.79
C THR A 221 18.53 8.33 -5.03
N PRO A 222 19.28 8.46 -6.15
CA PRO A 222 20.39 7.58 -6.51
C PRO A 222 21.59 7.49 -5.54
N ASP A 223 21.65 8.33 -4.50
CA ASP A 223 22.62 8.20 -3.40
C ASP A 223 22.26 7.11 -2.37
N LEU A 224 21.02 6.62 -2.37
CA LEU A 224 20.61 5.51 -1.51
C LEU A 224 21.16 4.16 -2.00
N THR A 225 21.48 3.25 -1.06
CA THR A 225 21.73 1.84 -1.38
C THR A 225 20.44 1.16 -1.87
N ALA A 226 20.54 -0.06 -2.42
CA ALA A 226 19.35 -0.83 -2.81
C ALA A 226 18.43 -1.04 -1.59
N ASN A 227 19.03 -1.43 -0.45
CA ASN A 227 18.32 -1.68 0.81
C ASN A 227 17.67 -0.40 1.37
N ASP A 228 18.37 0.75 1.33
CA ASP A 228 17.79 2.03 1.76
C ASP A 228 16.62 2.44 0.86
N CYS A 229 16.74 2.27 -0.46
CA CYS A 229 15.66 2.55 -1.42
C CYS A 229 14.46 1.63 -1.19
N THR A 230 14.68 0.33 -0.99
CA THR A 230 13.61 -0.61 -0.59
C THR A 230 12.94 -0.17 0.70
N ALA A 231 13.70 0.07 1.77
CA ALA A 231 13.15 0.47 3.08
C ALA A 231 12.38 1.81 3.01
N CYS A 232 12.85 2.75 2.20
CA CYS A 232 12.20 4.03 1.96
C CYS A 232 10.89 3.91 1.16
N LEU A 233 10.78 2.94 0.24
CA LEU A 233 9.56 2.65 -0.52
C LEU A 233 8.57 1.71 0.20
N GLN A 234 9.00 0.85 1.11
CA GLN A 234 8.10 -0.09 1.84
C GLN A 234 6.80 0.53 2.38
N PRO A 235 6.80 1.66 3.13
CA PRO A 235 5.56 2.21 3.71
C PRO A 235 4.59 2.80 2.65
N TYR A 236 4.99 2.91 1.39
CA TYR A 236 4.19 3.56 0.34
C TYR A 236 2.95 2.74 0.00
N PHE A 237 2.99 1.41 0.17
CA PHE A 237 1.79 0.60 0.09
C PHE A 237 0.75 1.01 1.16
N GLN A 238 1.18 1.16 2.42
CA GLN A 238 0.29 1.55 3.51
C GLN A 238 -0.28 2.95 3.30
N TYR A 239 0.54 3.91 2.87
CA TYR A 239 0.04 5.24 2.50
C TYR A 239 -0.97 5.19 1.35
N THR A 240 -0.78 4.28 0.38
CA THR A 240 -1.74 4.08 -0.71
C THR A 240 -3.08 3.55 -0.19
N VAL A 241 -3.08 2.48 0.61
CA VAL A 241 -4.33 1.96 1.19
C VAL A 241 -4.98 2.97 2.13
N LYS A 242 -4.20 3.71 2.93
CA LYS A 242 -4.74 4.68 3.88
C LYS A 242 -5.40 5.89 3.20
N TYR A 243 -4.75 6.46 2.17
CA TYR A 243 -5.16 7.74 1.60
C TYR A 243 -5.80 7.63 0.21
N MET A 244 -5.71 6.46 -0.44
CA MET A 244 -6.11 6.24 -1.83
C MET A 244 -7.00 4.99 -2.01
N ASP A 245 -7.61 4.44 -0.94
CA ASP A 245 -8.56 3.34 -1.10
C ASP A 245 -9.72 3.71 -2.02
N GLY A 246 -10.09 2.78 -2.90
CA GLY A 246 -11.09 2.96 -3.95
C GLY A 246 -10.79 4.04 -4.99
N LYS A 247 -9.57 4.62 -5.02
CA LYS A 247 -9.19 5.66 -5.99
C LYS A 247 -8.59 5.07 -7.26
N LYS A 248 -8.73 5.81 -8.36
CA LYS A 248 -8.22 5.46 -9.69
C LYS A 248 -6.72 5.71 -9.85
N GLY A 249 -6.13 6.47 -8.92
CA GLY A 249 -4.73 6.85 -8.95
C GLY A 249 -4.40 7.85 -7.87
N GLY A 250 -3.11 8.00 -7.61
CA GLY A 250 -2.57 8.92 -6.63
C GLY A 250 -1.06 8.79 -6.49
N ARG A 251 -0.51 9.62 -5.61
CA ARG A 251 0.93 9.84 -5.48
C ARG A 251 1.32 10.00 -4.02
N VAL A 252 2.47 9.45 -3.68
CA VAL A 252 3.17 9.73 -2.44
C VAL A 252 4.49 10.37 -2.84
N LEU A 253 4.65 11.64 -2.52
CA LEU A 253 5.82 12.44 -2.84
C LEU A 253 6.66 12.64 -1.58
N GLY A 254 7.84 12.06 -1.56
CA GLY A 254 8.84 12.27 -0.51
C GLY A 254 10.13 12.84 -1.08
N THR A 255 10.98 13.33 -0.19
CA THR A 255 12.27 13.97 -0.50
C THR A 255 13.38 12.96 -0.81
N ARG A 256 13.16 11.69 -0.46
CA ARG A 256 14.04 10.55 -0.75
C ARG A 256 13.40 9.53 -1.69
N CYS A 257 12.09 9.33 -1.62
CA CYS A 257 11.38 8.39 -2.49
C CYS A 257 10.04 8.95 -2.99
N THR A 258 9.58 8.48 -4.15
CA THR A 258 8.29 8.84 -4.72
C THR A 258 7.62 7.64 -5.37
N MET A 259 6.29 7.64 -5.35
CA MET A 259 5.44 6.71 -6.07
C MET A 259 4.30 7.46 -6.76
N ARG A 260 3.92 7.00 -7.94
CA ARG A 260 2.65 7.31 -8.60
C ARG A 260 2.02 6.02 -9.11
N TYR A 261 0.71 5.89 -8.97
CA TYR A 261 -0.08 4.91 -9.72
C TYR A 261 -1.30 5.59 -10.34
N GLU A 262 -1.75 5.11 -11.50
CA GLU A 262 -2.95 5.57 -12.20
C GLU A 262 -3.53 4.39 -13.03
N ILE A 263 -4.80 4.47 -13.43
CA ILE A 263 -5.41 3.55 -14.42
C ILE A 263 -5.16 3.96 -15.89
N PHE A 264 -4.30 4.95 -16.12
CA PHE A 264 -3.94 5.47 -17.45
C PHE A 264 -2.42 5.66 -17.56
N PRO A 265 -1.82 5.55 -18.75
CA PRO A 265 -0.38 5.76 -18.92
C PRO A 265 0.01 7.22 -18.67
N PHE A 266 1.03 7.45 -17.84
CA PHE A 266 1.53 8.79 -17.44
C PHE A 266 3.06 8.97 -17.56
N PHE A 267 3.74 7.95 -18.10
CA PHE A 267 5.16 7.96 -18.47
C PHE A 267 5.30 7.67 -19.97
N GLN A 268 6.46 7.98 -20.55
CA GLN A 268 6.72 7.78 -21.98
C GLN A 268 7.48 6.48 -22.23
N GLY A 269 7.26 5.87 -23.40
CA GLY A 269 7.84 4.58 -23.77
C GLY A 269 7.09 3.39 -23.15
N ASP A 270 7.63 2.20 -23.38
CA ASP A 270 7.11 0.97 -22.80
C ASP A 270 7.45 0.85 -21.30
N PRO A 271 6.59 0.21 -20.49
CA PRO A 271 6.84 -0.02 -19.08
C PRO A 271 8.03 -0.97 -18.88
N MET A 272 8.97 -0.60 -18.02
CA MET A 272 10.14 -1.43 -17.70
C MET A 272 9.78 -2.78 -17.05
N LEU A 273 8.58 -2.88 -16.46
CA LEU A 273 8.04 -4.11 -15.88
C LEU A 273 6.59 -4.33 -16.32
N ARG A 274 6.31 -5.42 -17.04
CA ARG A 274 4.94 -5.87 -17.35
C ARG A 274 4.53 -7.04 -16.48
N ILE A 275 3.39 -6.89 -15.80
CA ILE A 275 2.74 -7.92 -15.01
C ILE A 275 1.42 -8.29 -15.70
N ILE A 276 1.17 -9.59 -15.87
CA ILE A 276 -0.03 -10.12 -16.53
C ILE A 276 -0.75 -11.06 -15.56
N ASN A 277 -2.06 -10.86 -15.40
CA ASN A 277 -2.94 -11.84 -14.77
C ASN A 277 -3.59 -12.72 -15.84
N LEU A 278 -3.00 -13.88 -16.12
CA LEU A 278 -3.49 -14.82 -17.14
C LEU A 278 -4.66 -15.63 -16.59
N VAL A 279 -5.89 -15.19 -16.87
CA VAL A 279 -7.05 -16.09 -16.72
C VAL A 279 -6.87 -17.23 -17.72
N SER A 280 -6.77 -18.47 -17.23
CA SER A 280 -6.78 -19.65 -18.11
C SER A 280 -8.09 -19.68 -18.88
N GLU A 281 -8.01 -19.50 -20.21
CA GLU A 281 -9.11 -19.86 -21.09
C GLU A 281 -9.35 -21.36 -20.93
N VAL A 282 -10.52 -21.73 -20.39
CA VAL A 282 -10.96 -23.13 -20.40
C VAL A 282 -11.05 -23.55 -21.86
N PRO A 283 -10.28 -24.57 -22.31
CA PRO A 283 -10.35 -25.01 -23.69
C PRO A 283 -11.78 -25.47 -23.99
N ALA A 284 -12.41 -24.83 -24.99
CA ALA A 284 -13.78 -25.15 -25.36
C ALA A 284 -13.86 -26.64 -25.77
N ILE A 285 -14.61 -27.43 -25.01
CA ILE A 285 -14.84 -28.84 -25.32
C ILE A 285 -15.67 -28.91 -26.62
N ASN A 286 -15.00 -29.24 -27.72
CA ASN A 286 -15.58 -29.36 -29.05
C ASN A 286 -16.52 -30.57 -29.14
N ASN A 287 -17.76 -30.43 -28.67
CA ASN A 287 -18.84 -31.36 -28.95
C ASN A 287 -19.52 -30.99 -30.27
N THR A 288 -18.96 -31.46 -31.37
CA THR A 288 -19.53 -31.38 -32.72
C THR A 288 -20.60 -32.45 -32.93
N THR A 289 -21.85 -32.07 -33.16
CA THR A 289 -22.87 -32.81 -33.95
C THR A 289 -24.10 -31.90 -34.18
N PRO A 290 -24.99 -32.15 -35.17
CA PRO A 290 -25.17 -31.14 -36.21
C PRO A 290 -26.57 -30.50 -36.34
N LEU A 291 -26.58 -29.47 -37.18
CA LEU A 291 -27.66 -28.60 -37.65
C LEU A 291 -29.01 -29.27 -37.95
N ILE A 292 -30.12 -28.63 -37.52
CA ILE A 292 -31.39 -28.65 -38.25
C ILE A 292 -31.86 -27.20 -38.48
N THR A 293 -32.11 -26.87 -39.74
CA THR A 293 -32.46 -25.53 -40.23
C THR A 293 -33.96 -25.41 -40.48
N VAL A 294 -34.62 -24.34 -40.02
CA VAL A 294 -35.89 -23.86 -40.61
C VAL A 294 -35.91 -22.32 -40.61
N ASN A 295 -36.27 -21.72 -41.75
CA ASN A 295 -36.31 -20.27 -42.00
C ASN A 295 -37.77 -19.73 -41.89
N PRO A 296 -38.02 -18.39 -41.87
CA PRO A 296 -39.25 -17.81 -41.27
C PRO A 296 -40.36 -17.30 -42.22
N SER A 297 -41.48 -16.89 -41.60
CA SER A 297 -42.57 -15.97 -42.09
C SER A 297 -43.71 -16.60 -42.93
N PRO A 298 -44.88 -15.93 -43.19
CA PRO A 298 -45.47 -14.69 -42.61
C PRO A 298 -47.01 -14.72 -42.29
N GLN A 299 -47.56 -13.58 -41.77
CA GLN A 299 -48.96 -13.07 -41.96
C GLN A 299 -50.16 -13.78 -41.24
N SER A 300 -51.35 -13.18 -40.95
CA SER A 300 -51.98 -11.86 -41.28
C SER A 300 -53.22 -11.48 -40.39
N GLN A 301 -53.46 -10.15 -40.18
CA GLN A 301 -54.76 -9.39 -40.33
C GLN A 301 -56.03 -9.77 -39.49
N SER A 302 -57.06 -8.94 -39.23
CA SER A 302 -57.46 -7.49 -39.37
C SER A 302 -58.86 -7.30 -38.65
N PRO A 303 -59.75 -6.26 -38.78
CA PRO A 303 -59.79 -5.07 -39.67
C PRO A 303 -60.21 -3.69 -39.08
N SER A 304 -60.31 -2.71 -39.99
CA SER A 304 -60.38 -1.22 -39.86
C SER A 304 -61.85 -0.69 -40.00
N PRO A 305 -62.26 0.48 -40.61
CA PRO A 305 -61.56 1.58 -41.34
C PRO A 305 -62.14 3.06 -41.26
N VAL A 306 -61.56 4.01 -42.06
CA VAL A 306 -62.12 5.30 -42.64
C VAL A 306 -62.23 6.55 -41.70
N ALA A 307 -61.95 7.84 -42.06
CA ALA A 307 -61.39 8.59 -43.23
C ALA A 307 -60.82 10.00 -42.84
N ALA A 308 -60.15 10.68 -43.80
CA ALA A 308 -59.78 12.13 -43.84
C ALA A 308 -60.74 12.92 -44.78
N PRO A 309 -60.61 14.24 -45.20
CA PRO A 309 -59.49 15.21 -45.21
C PRO A 309 -59.92 16.69 -44.84
N PRO A 310 -59.52 17.81 -45.51
CA PRO A 310 -58.23 18.54 -45.66
C PRO A 310 -58.20 20.00 -45.03
N PRO A 311 -57.08 20.79 -45.14
CA PRO A 311 -56.93 22.19 -44.62
C PRO A 311 -57.28 23.27 -45.71
N PRO A 312 -56.89 24.60 -45.71
CA PRO A 312 -56.05 25.43 -44.81
C PRO A 312 -56.47 26.93 -44.57
N GLY A 313 -55.64 27.72 -43.85
CA GLY A 313 -55.27 29.11 -44.26
C GLY A 313 -55.74 30.36 -43.45
N ALA A 314 -54.99 31.47 -43.64
CA ALA A 314 -55.25 32.90 -43.29
C ALA A 314 -55.37 33.30 -41.79
N GLN A 315 -54.50 34.16 -41.23
CA GLN A 315 -54.55 35.66 -41.24
C GLN A 315 -55.90 36.22 -40.73
N ALA A 316 -56.00 36.99 -39.64
CA ALA A 316 -55.89 38.47 -39.59
C ALA A 316 -56.49 39.00 -38.24
N THR A 317 -56.31 40.22 -37.69
CA THR A 317 -55.35 41.35 -37.85
C THR A 317 -55.47 42.35 -36.66
N THR A 318 -54.33 42.74 -36.07
CA THR A 318 -53.91 44.15 -35.82
C THR A 318 -54.72 45.12 -34.92
N LYS A 319 -54.02 45.70 -33.91
CA LYS A 319 -53.79 47.15 -33.61
C LYS A 319 -53.11 47.27 -32.23
N GLU A 320 -51.87 47.74 -32.11
CA GLU A 320 -51.42 49.15 -32.00
C GLU A 320 -52.09 49.90 -30.82
N ILE A 321 -51.39 50.68 -29.97
CA ILE A 321 -50.69 51.96 -30.27
C ILE A 321 -49.73 52.40 -29.11
N LEU A 322 -48.63 53.11 -29.42
CA LEU A 322 -47.66 53.90 -28.56
C LEU A 322 -46.89 53.19 -27.41
N GLY A 323 -45.61 53.47 -27.10
CA GLY A 323 -44.63 54.48 -27.55
C GLY A 323 -43.67 54.94 -26.40
N ARG A 324 -42.35 54.91 -26.64
CA ARG A 324 -41.23 55.56 -25.87
C ARG A 324 -41.03 55.17 -24.37
N ASN A 325 -39.84 54.94 -23.82
CA ASN A 325 -38.54 55.63 -23.98
C ASN A 325 -37.37 54.87 -23.31
N SER A 326 -36.12 55.30 -23.58
CA SER A 326 -34.87 54.70 -23.08
C SER A 326 -34.66 54.84 -21.56
N HIS A 327 -33.99 53.87 -20.94
CA HIS A 327 -33.18 54.09 -19.73
C HIS A 327 -31.95 53.17 -19.68
N GLN A 328 -30.75 53.74 -19.64
CA GLN A 328 -29.51 53.05 -19.31
C GLN A 328 -29.50 52.62 -17.83
N ARG A 329 -28.88 51.48 -17.50
CA ARG A 329 -28.52 51.09 -16.12
C ARG A 329 -27.11 50.48 -16.05
N PRO A 330 -26.40 50.57 -14.91
CA PRO A 330 -24.96 50.77 -14.94
C PRO A 330 -24.12 49.57 -14.46
N LEU A 331 -22.93 49.40 -15.05
CA LEU A 331 -21.94 48.35 -14.77
C LEU A 331 -21.33 48.34 -13.35
N TRP A 332 -21.64 49.34 -12.51
CA TRP A 332 -20.97 49.58 -11.23
C TRP A 332 -21.33 48.58 -10.12
N ILE A 333 -22.46 47.86 -10.25
CA ILE A 333 -22.91 46.88 -9.24
C ILE A 333 -21.91 45.71 -9.13
N ILE A 334 -21.29 45.30 -10.24
CA ILE A 334 -20.34 44.18 -10.31
C ILE A 334 -19.03 44.52 -9.56
N ALA A 335 -18.57 45.77 -9.66
CA ALA A 335 -17.32 46.23 -9.06
C ALA A 335 -17.34 46.26 -7.52
N VAL A 336 -18.52 46.39 -6.90
CA VAL A 336 -18.68 46.41 -5.43
C VAL A 336 -19.12 45.05 -4.88
N ALA A 337 -19.91 44.28 -5.64
CA ALA A 337 -20.38 42.96 -5.20
C ALA A 337 -19.26 41.91 -5.16
N ALA A 338 -18.35 41.89 -6.14
CA ALA A 338 -17.30 40.87 -6.22
C ALA A 338 -16.28 40.91 -5.05
N PRO A 339 -15.76 42.07 -4.61
CA PRO A 339 -14.89 42.12 -3.43
C PRO A 339 -15.59 41.66 -2.14
N LEU A 340 -16.84 42.06 -1.94
CA LEU A 340 -17.62 41.67 -0.75
C LEU A 340 -17.90 40.16 -0.71
N LEU A 341 -18.20 39.55 -1.85
CA LEU A 341 -18.37 38.09 -1.96
C LEU A 341 -17.06 37.34 -1.69
N SER A 342 -15.93 37.86 -2.19
CA SER A 342 -14.59 37.29 -1.92
C SER A 342 -14.26 37.32 -0.43
N ILE A 343 -14.46 38.46 0.24
CA ILE A 343 -14.23 38.59 1.69
C ILE A 343 -15.12 37.64 2.48
N PHE A 344 -16.40 37.52 2.10
CA PHE A 344 -17.34 36.60 2.74
C PHE A 344 -16.91 35.13 2.62
N LEU A 345 -16.45 34.71 1.43
CA LEU A 345 -15.89 33.37 1.20
C LEU A 345 -14.61 33.13 2.01
N CYS A 346 -13.69 34.10 2.07
CA CYS A 346 -12.48 33.99 2.89
C CYS A 346 -12.81 33.82 4.39
N VAL A 347 -13.81 34.54 4.91
CA VAL A 347 -14.28 34.39 6.31
C VAL A 347 -14.88 33.00 6.54
N ILE A 348 -15.68 32.47 5.60
CA ILE A 348 -16.21 31.11 5.69
C ILE A 348 -15.07 30.08 5.70
N CYS A 349 -14.10 30.19 4.79
CA CYS A 349 -12.94 29.30 4.74
C CYS A 349 -12.13 29.35 6.05
N PHE A 350 -11.90 30.54 6.60
CA PHE A 350 -11.21 30.72 7.88
C PHE A 350 -11.97 30.10 9.05
N VAL A 351 -13.30 30.28 9.12
CA VAL A 351 -14.15 29.66 10.15
C VAL A 351 -14.20 28.13 10.01
N VAL A 352 -14.25 27.59 8.80
CA VAL A 352 -14.18 26.14 8.55
C VAL A 352 -12.82 25.58 8.94
N TRP A 353 -11.72 26.28 8.62
CA TRP A 353 -10.36 25.90 9.02
C TRP A 353 -10.20 25.91 10.54
N MET A 354 -10.63 26.97 11.23
CA MET A 354 -10.64 27.07 12.69
C MET A 354 -11.50 25.97 13.36
N ARG A 355 -12.67 25.65 12.78
CA ARG A 355 -13.53 24.55 13.28
C ARG A 355 -12.90 23.18 13.07
N ARG A 356 -12.25 22.92 11.93
CA ARG A 356 -11.50 21.68 11.69
C ARG A 356 -10.32 21.55 12.66
N ARG A 357 -9.58 22.64 12.91
CA ARG A 357 -8.43 22.64 13.83
C ARG A 357 -8.85 22.42 15.29
N ARG A 358 -9.99 22.96 15.74
CA ARG A 358 -10.57 22.66 17.07
C ARG A 358 -11.03 21.21 17.19
N LYS A 359 -11.78 20.69 16.20
CA LYS A 359 -12.22 19.29 16.20
C LYS A 359 -11.04 18.30 16.29
N GLY A 360 -9.93 18.59 15.61
CA GLY A 360 -8.72 17.74 15.68
C GLY A 360 -8.11 17.63 17.09
N MET A 361 -8.27 18.64 17.95
CA MET A 361 -7.84 18.58 19.36
C MET A 361 -8.91 17.98 20.29
N GLU A 362 -10.20 18.26 20.04
CA GLU A 362 -11.30 17.69 20.84
C GLU A 362 -11.36 16.16 20.69
N ILE A 363 -11.23 15.62 19.47
CA ILE A 363 -11.33 14.17 19.20
C ILE A 363 -10.29 13.34 19.97
N LEU A 364 -9.05 13.84 20.12
CA LEU A 364 -7.99 13.16 20.88
C LEU A 364 -8.29 13.11 22.37
N HIS A 365 -8.86 14.19 22.93
CA HIS A 365 -9.21 14.26 24.35
C HIS A 365 -10.47 13.44 24.67
N ASP A 366 -11.42 13.37 23.74
CA ASP A 366 -12.64 12.56 23.87
C ASP A 366 -12.34 11.05 23.84
N GLN A 367 -11.45 10.58 22.95
CA GLN A 367 -11.08 9.15 22.90
C GLN A 367 -10.45 8.65 24.21
N ALA A 368 -9.54 9.43 24.81
CA ALA A 368 -8.94 9.11 26.10
C ALA A 368 -9.94 9.21 27.29
N ALA A 369 -10.99 10.03 27.16
CA ALA A 369 -12.08 10.06 28.13
C ALA A 369 -13.04 8.86 27.98
N MET A 370 -13.33 8.44 26.74
CA MET A 370 -14.30 7.39 26.42
C MET A 370 -13.81 5.98 26.76
N ASN A 371 -12.49 5.71 26.70
CA ASN A 371 -11.94 4.40 27.04
C ASN A 371 -11.90 4.13 28.56
N ARG A 372 -11.83 5.18 29.39
CA ARG A 372 -11.62 5.08 30.85
C ARG A 372 -12.64 4.15 31.57
N PRO A 373 -13.96 4.24 31.32
CA PRO A 373 -14.93 3.34 31.93
C PRO A 373 -14.81 1.87 31.48
N GLU A 374 -14.31 1.63 30.25
CA GLU A 374 -14.03 0.26 29.79
C GLU A 374 -12.74 -0.30 30.42
N GLU A 375 -11.73 0.54 30.65
CA GLU A 375 -10.50 0.17 31.36
C GLU A 375 -10.81 -0.27 32.79
N ASP A 376 -11.56 0.54 33.54
CA ASP A 376 -11.97 0.22 34.92
C ASP A 376 -12.79 -1.09 34.96
N ALA A 377 -13.69 -1.30 33.98
CA ALA A 377 -14.48 -2.53 33.86
C ALA A 377 -13.66 -3.76 33.43
N LEU A 378 -12.53 -3.57 32.73
CA LEU A 378 -11.60 -4.65 32.39
C LEU A 378 -10.75 -5.03 33.60
N VAL A 379 -10.16 -4.04 34.30
CA VAL A 379 -9.37 -4.24 35.53
C VAL A 379 -10.20 -5.02 36.56
N TRP A 380 -11.44 -4.59 36.83
CA TRP A 380 -12.31 -5.25 37.80
C TRP A 380 -12.64 -6.72 37.43
N ARG A 381 -12.72 -7.05 36.13
CA ARG A 381 -12.89 -8.45 35.69
C ARG A 381 -11.64 -9.31 35.88
N LEU A 382 -10.45 -8.72 35.77
CA LEU A 382 -9.17 -9.41 35.94
C LEU A 382 -8.90 -9.69 37.41
N GLU A 383 -9.09 -8.69 38.27
CA GLU A 383 -9.00 -8.83 39.73
C GLU A 383 -9.96 -9.90 40.28
N GLY A 384 -11.09 -10.15 39.61
CA GLY A 384 -12.07 -11.16 40.00
C GLY A 384 -11.81 -12.60 39.50
N LYS A 385 -10.93 -12.85 38.50
CA LYS A 385 -10.80 -14.18 37.86
C LYS A 385 -9.44 -14.48 37.21
N SER A 386 -8.54 -15.13 37.95
CA SER A 386 -7.66 -16.25 37.53
C SER A 386 -6.55 -16.43 38.57
N SER A 387 -6.10 -17.65 38.86
CA SER A 387 -4.97 -17.91 39.76
C SER A 387 -3.60 -17.84 39.07
N GLU A 388 -3.55 -17.68 37.74
CA GLU A 388 -2.31 -17.68 36.93
C GLU A 388 -2.05 -16.39 36.14
N PHE A 389 -2.97 -15.42 36.18
CA PHE A 389 -2.82 -14.15 35.47
C PHE A 389 -2.57 -13.01 36.47
N THR A 390 -1.50 -12.24 36.27
CA THR A 390 -1.08 -11.19 37.22
C THR A 390 -1.31 -9.78 36.66
N LEU A 391 -1.88 -8.89 37.47
CA LEU A 391 -1.87 -7.45 37.21
C LEU A 391 -0.61 -6.86 37.82
N PHE A 392 0.38 -6.53 36.99
CA PHE A 392 1.66 -5.99 37.42
C PHE A 392 1.58 -4.48 37.65
N ASP A 393 2.22 -3.97 38.70
CA ASP A 393 2.42 -2.52 38.83
C ASP A 393 3.51 -2.04 37.87
N LEU A 394 3.33 -0.82 37.34
CA LEU A 394 4.29 -0.20 36.43
C LEU A 394 5.70 -0.10 37.07
N SER A 395 5.80 0.11 38.39
CA SER A 395 7.11 0.20 39.06
C SER A 395 7.88 -1.14 39.05
N GLU A 396 7.17 -2.26 38.98
CA GLU A 396 7.76 -3.59 38.87
C GLU A 396 8.24 -3.86 37.44
N VAL A 397 7.40 -3.58 36.44
CA VAL A 397 7.76 -3.74 35.03
C VAL A 397 8.91 -2.82 34.62
N LEU A 398 8.94 -1.57 35.12
CA LEU A 398 10.05 -0.65 34.92
C LEU A 398 11.35 -1.17 35.56
N ARG A 399 11.29 -1.81 36.72
CA ARG A 399 12.45 -2.42 37.37
C ARG A 399 12.97 -3.62 36.57
N ALA A 400 12.05 -4.52 36.20
CA ALA A 400 12.36 -5.75 35.46
C ALA A 400 12.98 -5.48 34.08
N THR A 401 12.55 -4.42 33.39
CA THR A 401 13.05 -4.05 32.04
C THR A 401 14.21 -3.06 32.04
N HIS A 402 14.72 -2.67 33.22
CA HIS A 402 15.67 -1.56 33.40
C HIS A 402 15.21 -0.26 32.70
N ASN A 403 13.99 0.18 33.01
CA ASN A 403 13.33 1.36 32.44
C ASN A 403 13.24 1.31 30.91
N PHE A 404 12.85 0.14 30.37
CA PHE A 404 12.80 -0.12 28.93
C PHE A 404 14.13 0.17 28.21
N SER A 405 15.26 -0.27 28.79
CA SER A 405 16.59 -0.08 28.21
C SER A 405 16.66 -0.62 26.78
N LYS A 406 17.39 0.10 25.91
CA LYS A 406 17.64 -0.33 24.52
C LYS A 406 18.39 -1.67 24.45
N GLU A 407 19.20 -1.97 25.46
CA GLU A 407 19.93 -3.24 25.57
C GLU A 407 18.99 -4.44 25.75
N ASN A 408 17.81 -4.19 26.35
CA ASN A 408 16.77 -5.18 26.55
C ASN A 408 15.78 -5.25 25.37
N LEU A 409 15.93 -4.45 24.31
CA LEU A 409 14.99 -4.45 23.18
C LEU A 409 15.13 -5.76 22.38
N LEU A 410 14.10 -6.61 22.43
CA LEU A 410 14.05 -7.87 21.69
C LEU A 410 13.62 -7.66 20.23
N GLY A 411 12.75 -6.68 19.99
CA GLY A 411 12.26 -6.33 18.66
C GLY A 411 11.26 -5.17 18.70
N LYS A 412 10.87 -4.69 17.52
CA LYS A 412 9.83 -3.67 17.35
C LYS A 412 9.03 -3.98 16.09
N GLY A 413 7.73 -4.22 16.24
CA GLY A 413 6.80 -4.41 15.13
C GLY A 413 5.73 -3.32 15.08
N GLY A 414 4.74 -3.48 14.21
CA GLY A 414 3.61 -2.54 14.06
C GLY A 414 2.80 -2.30 15.34
N PHE A 415 2.83 -3.25 16.29
CA PHE A 415 2.15 -3.15 17.59
C PHE A 415 2.99 -2.54 18.72
N GLY A 416 4.24 -2.16 18.45
CA GLY A 416 5.15 -1.54 19.42
C GLY A 416 6.42 -2.35 19.72
N PRO A 417 7.31 -1.80 20.57
CA PRO A 417 8.53 -2.46 21.01
C PRO A 417 8.27 -3.56 22.07
N VAL A 418 9.07 -4.62 22.01
CA VAL A 418 9.09 -5.72 22.98
C VAL A 418 10.44 -5.73 23.69
N TYR A 419 10.43 -5.79 25.03
CA TYR A 419 11.63 -5.78 25.86
C TYR A 419 11.77 -7.08 26.65
N LYS A 420 13.00 -7.55 26.83
CA LYS A 420 13.33 -8.55 27.86
C LYS A 420 13.23 -7.89 29.24
N GLY A 421 12.83 -8.67 30.23
CA GLY A 421 12.99 -8.30 31.63
C GLY A 421 13.20 -9.52 32.51
N GLN A 422 13.52 -9.27 33.77
CA GLN A 422 13.62 -10.28 34.82
C GLN A 422 12.84 -9.84 36.05
N LEU A 423 11.91 -10.69 36.51
CA LEU A 423 11.14 -10.47 37.73
C LEU A 423 12.01 -10.73 38.99
N PRO A 424 11.60 -10.24 40.19
CA PRO A 424 12.40 -10.37 41.41
C PRO A 424 12.66 -11.81 41.87
N ASP A 425 11.86 -12.77 41.41
CA ASP A 425 12.02 -14.22 41.63
C ASP A 425 13.03 -14.88 40.68
N GLY A 426 13.57 -14.12 39.71
CA GLY A 426 14.48 -14.59 38.67
C GLY A 426 13.80 -14.95 37.35
N THR A 427 12.46 -14.94 37.28
CA THR A 427 11.70 -15.34 36.09
C THR A 427 11.93 -14.37 34.94
N GLU A 428 12.41 -14.88 33.79
CA GLU A 428 12.61 -14.08 32.58
C GLU A 428 11.28 -13.86 31.84
N ILE A 429 11.03 -12.61 31.44
CA ILE A 429 9.77 -12.17 30.81
C ILE A 429 10.01 -11.39 29.53
N ALA A 430 9.02 -11.41 28.64
CA ALA A 430 8.93 -10.52 27.48
C ALA A 430 7.79 -9.50 27.68
N VAL A 431 8.11 -8.21 27.57
CA VAL A 431 7.18 -7.10 27.83
C VAL A 431 6.91 -6.34 26.53
N LYS A 432 5.71 -6.51 25.96
CA LYS A 432 5.22 -5.79 24.78
C LYS A 432 4.57 -4.47 25.25
N ARG A 433 5.15 -3.34 24.84
CA ARG A 433 4.65 -1.99 25.17
C ARG A 433 3.86 -1.44 23.99
N LEU A 434 2.54 -1.35 24.14
CA LEU A 434 1.65 -0.94 23.06
C LEU A 434 1.65 0.58 22.86
N ALA A 435 1.42 1.03 21.63
CA ALA A 435 1.45 2.46 21.29
C ALA A 435 0.20 3.20 21.80
N SER A 436 0.38 4.06 22.81
CA SER A 436 -0.69 4.79 23.52
C SER A 436 -1.54 5.74 22.67
N HIS A 437 -1.05 6.15 21.49
CA HIS A 437 -1.66 7.15 20.62
C HIS A 437 -2.45 6.55 19.43
N SER A 438 -2.81 5.27 19.50
CA SER A 438 -3.67 4.63 18.49
C SER A 438 -4.90 3.98 19.15
N GLY A 439 -6.11 4.28 18.65
CA GLY A 439 -7.33 3.58 19.10
C GLY A 439 -7.31 2.07 18.81
N GLN A 440 -6.41 1.65 17.91
CA GLN A 440 -6.11 0.26 17.60
C GLN A 440 -5.37 -0.45 18.74
N GLY A 441 -4.30 0.14 19.29
CA GLY A 441 -3.49 -0.49 20.33
C GLY A 441 -4.30 -0.83 21.60
N PHE A 442 -5.30 -0.02 21.95
CA PHE A 442 -6.22 -0.35 23.05
C PHE A 442 -7.19 -1.50 22.71
N THR A 443 -7.67 -1.56 21.47
CA THR A 443 -8.52 -2.67 20.99
C THR A 443 -7.76 -3.99 20.99
N GLU A 444 -6.49 -3.97 20.57
CA GLU A 444 -5.60 -5.13 20.56
C GLU A 444 -5.25 -5.57 21.98
N PHE A 445 -4.90 -4.63 22.87
CA PHE A 445 -4.71 -4.91 24.30
C PHE A 445 -5.89 -5.65 24.90
N LYS A 446 -7.11 -5.15 24.67
CA LYS A 446 -8.36 -5.75 25.15
C LYS A 446 -8.56 -7.15 24.57
N ASN A 447 -8.33 -7.35 23.26
CA ASN A 447 -8.40 -8.67 22.64
C ASN A 447 -7.40 -9.65 23.27
N GLU A 448 -6.11 -9.30 23.38
CA GLU A 448 -5.08 -10.19 23.92
C GLU A 448 -5.34 -10.57 25.38
N VAL A 449 -5.76 -9.60 26.21
CA VAL A 449 -6.10 -9.84 27.62
C VAL A 449 -7.39 -10.66 27.77
N GLU A 450 -8.44 -10.39 27.00
CA GLU A 450 -9.68 -11.17 27.06
C GLU A 450 -9.53 -12.58 26.46
N LEU A 451 -8.60 -12.79 25.53
CA LEU A 451 -8.30 -14.07 24.88
C LEU A 451 -7.25 -14.89 25.62
N ILE A 452 -5.98 -14.46 25.59
CA ILE A 452 -4.81 -15.30 25.91
C ILE A 452 -4.78 -15.67 27.40
N ALA A 453 -5.30 -14.81 28.28
CA ALA A 453 -5.43 -15.11 29.71
C ALA A 453 -6.29 -16.37 30.01
N LYS A 454 -6.97 -16.94 29.00
CA LYS A 454 -7.77 -18.17 29.07
C LYS A 454 -7.24 -19.30 28.19
N LEU A 455 -6.11 -19.12 27.51
CA LEU A 455 -5.49 -20.10 26.63
C LEU A 455 -4.27 -20.72 27.30
N GLN A 456 -4.25 -22.05 27.37
CA GLN A 456 -3.13 -22.82 27.88
C GLN A 456 -2.92 -24.02 26.97
N HIS A 457 -1.80 -24.05 26.27
CA HIS A 457 -1.41 -25.10 25.33
C HIS A 457 0.10 -25.02 25.10
N SER A 458 0.77 -26.15 24.89
CA SER A 458 2.23 -26.22 24.68
C SER A 458 2.73 -25.33 23.53
N ASN A 459 1.94 -25.26 22.45
CA ASN A 459 2.29 -24.53 21.23
C ASN A 459 1.67 -23.13 21.09
N LEU A 460 1.26 -22.50 22.19
CA LEU A 460 0.86 -21.09 22.22
C LEU A 460 1.71 -20.35 23.27
N VAL A 461 2.04 -19.08 23.03
CA VAL A 461 2.80 -18.27 24.00
C VAL A 461 1.92 -17.91 25.21
N LYS A 462 2.43 -18.19 26.42
CA LYS A 462 1.75 -17.86 27.67
C LYS A 462 1.81 -16.36 27.98
N LEU A 463 0.65 -15.70 27.97
CA LEU A 463 0.47 -14.39 28.60
C LEU A 463 0.43 -14.59 30.12
N MET A 464 1.43 -14.07 30.83
CA MET A 464 1.52 -14.14 32.29
C MET A 464 0.72 -13.03 32.98
N GLY A 465 0.54 -11.89 32.32
CA GLY A 465 -0.15 -10.76 32.92
C GLY A 465 -0.16 -9.50 32.06
N CYS A 466 -0.63 -8.41 32.65
CA CYS A 466 -0.60 -7.08 32.03
C CYS A 466 -0.32 -5.99 33.06
N CYS A 467 0.03 -4.79 32.58
CA CYS A 467 0.06 -3.57 33.37
C CYS A 467 -0.78 -2.50 32.66
N ILE A 468 -1.65 -1.84 33.42
CA ILE A 468 -2.54 -0.77 32.96
C ILE A 468 -2.32 0.41 33.90
N LYS A 469 -1.65 1.49 33.46
CA LYS A 469 -1.40 2.66 34.30
C LYS A 469 -1.36 3.95 33.49
N GLY A 470 -2.46 4.72 33.52
CA GLY A 470 -2.62 5.89 32.67
C GLY A 470 -2.54 5.49 31.19
N GLU A 471 -1.67 6.14 30.43
CA GLU A 471 -1.43 5.81 29.01
C GLU A 471 -0.63 4.52 28.79
N GLU A 472 0.06 3.98 29.81
CA GLU A 472 0.84 2.76 29.66
C GLU A 472 -0.07 1.52 29.64
N LYS A 473 -0.02 0.77 28.53
CA LYS A 473 -0.67 -0.52 28.33
C LYS A 473 0.40 -1.55 27.94
N LEU A 474 0.72 -2.44 28.87
CA LEU A 474 1.82 -3.40 28.72
C LEU A 474 1.30 -4.83 28.85
N LEU A 475 1.77 -5.73 27.99
CA LEU A 475 1.50 -7.17 28.04
C LEU A 475 2.79 -7.91 28.43
N VAL A 476 2.68 -8.84 29.39
CA VAL A 476 3.81 -9.58 29.97
C VAL A 476 3.64 -11.06 29.64
N TYR A 477 4.58 -11.61 28.87
CA TYR A 477 4.60 -13.01 28.43
C TYR A 477 5.81 -13.74 29.00
N GLU A 478 5.81 -15.06 28.91
CA GLU A 478 7.02 -15.87 29.05
C GLU A 478 8.11 -15.41 28.06
N TYR A 479 9.37 -15.39 28.51
CA TYR A 479 10.50 -15.15 27.62
C TYR A 479 10.87 -16.43 26.84
N LEU A 480 11.06 -16.30 25.53
CA LEU A 480 11.45 -17.39 24.64
C LEU A 480 12.82 -17.08 24.02
N PRO A 481 13.86 -17.89 24.29
CA PRO A 481 15.25 -17.52 23.97
C PRO A 481 15.58 -17.63 22.48
N ASN A 482 14.93 -18.56 21.76
CA ASN A 482 15.25 -18.88 20.37
C ASN A 482 14.48 -18.02 19.35
N LYS A 483 14.03 -16.81 19.71
CA LYS A 483 13.42 -15.82 18.80
C LYS A 483 12.24 -16.38 17.98
N SER A 484 12.00 -15.82 16.79
CA SER A 484 10.95 -16.19 15.84
C SER A 484 11.46 -17.13 14.75
N LEU A 485 10.57 -17.93 14.15
CA LEU A 485 10.90 -18.90 13.10
C LEU A 485 11.49 -18.24 11.85
N ASP A 486 11.01 -17.04 11.49
CA ASP A 486 11.49 -16.26 10.35
C ASP A 486 12.98 -15.85 10.46
N PHE A 487 13.54 -15.88 11.67
CA PHE A 487 14.95 -15.68 11.92
C PHE A 487 15.83 -16.84 11.41
N PHE A 488 15.29 -18.06 11.27
CA PHE A 488 16.05 -19.24 10.87
C PHE A 488 15.77 -19.66 9.43
N ILE A 489 14.51 -19.67 9.00
CA ILE A 489 14.13 -20.28 7.72
C ILE A 489 14.49 -19.41 6.50
N PHE A 490 14.72 -18.11 6.67
CA PHE A 490 14.97 -17.17 5.56
C PHE A 490 16.41 -16.65 5.48
N ASP A 491 17.27 -16.97 6.45
CA ASP A 491 18.69 -16.62 6.44
C ASP A 491 19.48 -17.88 6.08
N VAL A 492 20.06 -17.93 4.88
CA VAL A 492 20.82 -19.09 4.35
C VAL A 492 21.98 -19.49 5.28
N SER A 493 22.52 -18.57 6.09
CA SER A 493 23.55 -18.91 7.08
C SER A 493 23.02 -19.68 8.30
N ARG A 494 21.69 -19.77 8.45
CA ARG A 494 20.98 -20.34 9.60
C ARG A 494 20.01 -21.46 9.26
N THR A 495 19.67 -21.70 7.99
CA THR A 495 18.73 -22.77 7.60
C THR A 495 19.17 -24.14 8.11
N THR A 496 20.50 -24.37 8.12
CA THR A 496 21.18 -25.57 8.67
C THR A 496 21.02 -25.77 10.18
N LEU A 497 20.60 -24.76 10.95
CA LEU A 497 20.29 -24.91 12.38
C LEU A 497 18.96 -25.65 12.59
N VAL A 498 18.08 -25.59 11.59
CA VAL A 498 16.74 -26.20 11.59
C VAL A 498 16.66 -27.23 10.48
N ASP A 499 17.30 -28.38 10.75
CA ASP A 499 17.21 -29.62 9.96
C ASP A 499 15.77 -30.11 9.77
N TRP A 500 15.59 -31.11 8.90
CA TRP A 500 14.28 -31.62 8.53
C TRP A 500 13.46 -32.10 9.75
N ASN A 501 14.09 -32.80 10.69
CA ASN A 501 13.39 -33.28 11.90
C ASN A 501 12.87 -32.13 12.75
N LYS A 502 13.67 -31.06 12.95
CA LYS A 502 13.19 -29.85 13.64
C LYS A 502 12.07 -29.16 12.87
N ARG A 503 12.12 -29.14 11.52
CA ARG A 503 11.01 -28.60 10.71
C ARG A 503 9.73 -29.41 10.88
N CYS A 504 9.78 -30.74 10.94
CA CYS A 504 8.60 -31.56 11.24
C CYS A 504 7.98 -31.21 12.59
N VAL A 505 8.78 -31.16 13.67
CA VAL A 505 8.33 -30.75 15.01
C VAL A 505 7.71 -29.35 15.00
N ILE A 506 8.29 -28.42 14.24
CA ILE A 506 7.75 -27.06 14.08
C ILE A 506 6.42 -27.07 13.32
N ILE A 507 6.32 -27.78 12.20
CA ILE A 507 5.09 -27.86 11.38
C ILE A 507 3.95 -28.51 12.19
N GLU A 508 4.21 -29.63 12.86
CA GLU A 508 3.25 -30.35 13.70
C GLU A 508 2.80 -29.49 14.89
N GLY A 509 3.73 -28.85 15.59
CA GLY A 509 3.41 -28.00 16.74
C GLY A 509 2.57 -26.78 16.36
N ILE A 510 2.84 -26.13 15.22
CA ILE A 510 1.98 -25.04 14.69
C ILE A 510 0.59 -25.59 14.34
N ALA A 511 0.52 -26.74 13.66
CA ALA A 511 -0.74 -27.35 13.27
C ALA A 511 -1.60 -27.74 14.49
N GLN A 512 -0.96 -28.26 15.54
CA GLN A 512 -1.59 -28.62 16.81
C GLN A 512 -2.04 -27.39 17.60
N GLY A 513 -1.26 -26.30 17.60
CA GLY A 513 -1.65 -25.01 18.18
C GLY A 513 -2.89 -24.40 17.53
N LEU A 514 -2.96 -24.41 16.19
CA LEU A 514 -4.16 -23.96 15.47
C LEU A 514 -5.37 -24.88 15.68
N LEU A 515 -5.16 -26.21 15.68
CA LEU A 515 -6.20 -27.18 15.97
C LEU A 515 -6.80 -26.95 17.37
N TYR A 516 -5.96 -26.62 18.36
CA TYR A 516 -6.44 -26.21 19.68
C TYR A 516 -7.35 -24.98 19.59
N LEU A 517 -6.91 -23.88 18.97
CA LEU A 517 -7.69 -22.64 18.82
C LEU A 517 -9.03 -22.83 18.07
N HIS A 518 -9.07 -23.73 17.08
CA HIS A 518 -10.24 -23.94 16.23
C HIS A 518 -11.28 -24.89 16.84
N LYS A 519 -10.85 -25.82 17.71
CA LYS A 519 -11.66 -26.99 18.10
C LYS A 519 -11.62 -27.38 19.58
N HIS A 520 -10.50 -27.19 20.29
CA HIS A 520 -10.32 -27.69 21.66
C HIS A 520 -10.26 -26.60 22.74
N SER A 521 -10.01 -25.35 22.36
CA SER A 521 -10.21 -24.20 23.24
C SER A 521 -11.69 -24.04 23.61
N ARG A 522 -11.97 -23.50 24.79
CA ARG A 522 -13.35 -23.29 25.30
C ARG A 522 -14.20 -22.37 24.40
N LEU A 523 -13.54 -21.56 23.58
CA LEU A 523 -14.12 -20.66 22.59
C LEU A 523 -13.38 -20.92 21.28
N ARG A 524 -14.08 -20.99 20.15
CA ARG A 524 -13.46 -21.07 18.83
C ARG A 524 -12.81 -19.73 18.51
N ILE A 525 -11.51 -19.73 18.23
CA ILE A 525 -10.70 -18.54 18.02
C ILE A 525 -10.06 -18.60 16.64
N ILE A 526 -10.14 -17.52 15.88
CA ILE A 526 -9.44 -17.33 14.61
C ILE A 526 -8.28 -16.35 14.83
N HIS A 527 -7.08 -16.71 14.40
CA HIS A 527 -5.87 -15.93 14.62
C HIS A 527 -5.78 -14.70 13.71
N ARG A 528 -6.07 -14.87 12.41
CA ARG A 528 -6.05 -13.86 11.33
C ARG A 528 -4.69 -13.22 10.98
N ASP A 529 -3.67 -13.33 11.83
CA ASP A 529 -2.29 -12.88 11.52
C ASP A 529 -1.23 -13.97 11.79
N LEU A 530 -1.45 -15.18 11.25
CA LEU A 530 -0.47 -16.26 11.34
C LEU A 530 0.60 -16.09 10.26
N LYS A 531 1.87 -16.02 10.67
CA LYS A 531 3.05 -15.81 9.81
C LYS A 531 4.32 -16.27 10.53
N ALA A 532 5.42 -16.45 9.81
CA ALA A 532 6.67 -16.97 10.37
C ALA A 532 7.25 -16.11 11.52
N SER A 533 7.08 -14.77 11.49
CA SER A 533 7.51 -13.88 12.58
C SER A 533 6.71 -14.04 13.87
N ASN A 534 5.50 -14.62 13.79
CA ASN A 534 4.58 -14.80 14.91
C ASN A 534 4.66 -16.21 15.51
N ILE A 535 5.53 -17.08 14.96
CA ILE A 535 5.91 -18.35 15.58
C ILE A 535 7.20 -18.12 16.36
N LEU A 536 7.14 -18.10 17.68
CA LEU A 536 8.31 -18.05 18.54
C LEU A 536 8.81 -19.46 18.87
N LEU A 537 10.10 -19.60 19.16
CA LEU A 537 10.73 -20.89 19.48
C LEU A 537 11.20 -20.90 20.94
N ASP A 538 10.83 -21.94 21.68
CA ASP A 538 11.31 -22.16 23.05
C ASP A 538 12.77 -22.69 23.09
N GLN A 539 13.29 -22.94 24.30
CA GLN A 539 14.66 -23.40 24.51
C GLN A 539 15.01 -24.69 23.73
N ASP A 540 14.03 -25.57 23.52
CA ASP A 540 14.18 -26.86 22.86
C ASP A 540 13.76 -26.80 21.36
N MET A 541 13.58 -25.59 20.82
CA MET A 541 13.15 -25.28 19.45
C MET A 541 11.69 -25.69 19.12
N ASN A 542 10.82 -25.89 20.12
CA ASN A 542 9.41 -26.14 19.87
C ASN A 542 8.68 -24.83 19.50
N PRO A 543 7.69 -24.87 18.59
CA PRO A 543 6.96 -23.68 18.15
C PRO A 543 5.89 -23.26 19.15
N LYS A 544 5.77 -21.94 19.35
CA LYS A 544 4.69 -21.28 20.07
C LYS A 544 4.09 -20.14 19.25
N ILE A 545 2.79 -20.23 18.94
CA ILE A 545 2.04 -19.18 18.24
C ILE A 545 1.84 -17.97 19.17
N SER A 546 2.11 -16.78 18.65
CA SER A 546 2.08 -15.50 19.36
C SER A 546 1.28 -14.43 18.60
N ASP A 547 1.04 -13.30 19.27
CA ASP A 547 0.47 -12.07 18.69
C ASP A 547 -1.03 -12.16 18.31
N PHE A 548 -1.88 -12.32 19.33
CA PHE A 548 -3.34 -12.48 19.18
C PHE A 548 -4.09 -11.14 19.13
N GLY A 549 -3.41 -9.99 18.95
CA GLY A 549 -4.06 -8.67 18.95
C GLY A 549 -5.19 -8.54 17.92
N LEU A 550 -5.04 -9.25 16.80
CA LEU A 550 -6.05 -9.31 15.73
C LEU A 550 -7.01 -10.49 15.81
N ALA A 551 -6.89 -11.38 16.81
CA ALA A 551 -7.71 -12.59 16.87
C ALA A 551 -9.20 -12.31 17.17
N LYS A 552 -10.08 -13.25 16.78
CA LYS A 552 -11.54 -13.13 16.94
C LYS A 552 -12.17 -14.40 17.52
N ILE A 553 -13.18 -14.20 18.37
CA ILE A 553 -13.98 -15.27 18.99
C ILE A 553 -15.22 -15.53 18.14
N PHE A 554 -15.52 -16.81 17.88
CA PHE A 554 -16.84 -17.25 17.43
C PHE A 554 -17.69 -17.76 18.60
N SER A 555 -18.98 -17.47 18.54
CA SER A 555 -19.98 -18.24 19.30
C SER A 555 -20.06 -19.65 18.70
N SER A 556 -20.41 -20.65 19.51
CA SER A 556 -20.33 -22.07 19.15
C SER A 556 -21.09 -22.46 17.87
N ASN A 557 -22.10 -21.68 17.49
CA ASN A 557 -22.96 -21.92 16.33
C ASN A 557 -22.43 -21.29 15.02
N ASP A 558 -21.48 -20.36 15.09
CA ASP A 558 -21.01 -19.61 13.93
C ASP A 558 -19.82 -20.32 13.25
N THR A 559 -19.94 -20.57 11.95
CA THR A 559 -18.88 -21.20 11.13
C THR A 559 -17.96 -20.19 10.45
N GLN A 560 -18.46 -18.98 10.21
CA GLN A 560 -17.74 -17.86 9.58
C GLN A 560 -18.26 -16.53 10.12
N GLY A 561 -17.47 -15.48 9.92
CA GLY A 561 -17.80 -14.11 10.30
C GLY A 561 -17.33 -13.14 9.24
N SER A 562 -17.92 -11.95 9.20
CA SER A 562 -17.53 -10.88 8.30
C SER A 562 -17.10 -9.64 9.09
N THR A 563 -16.18 -8.86 8.54
CA THR A 563 -15.79 -7.56 9.08
C THR A 563 -15.56 -6.55 7.96
N LYS A 564 -15.92 -5.29 8.19
CA LYS A 564 -15.56 -4.17 7.30
C LYS A 564 -14.09 -3.75 7.43
N ARG A 565 -13.44 -4.15 8.53
CA ARG A 565 -12.05 -3.83 8.87
C ARG A 565 -11.17 -5.05 8.64
N VAL A 566 -10.64 -5.18 7.42
CA VAL A 566 -9.66 -6.18 7.05
C VAL A 566 -8.32 -5.78 7.68
N VAL A 567 -7.72 -6.70 8.44
CA VAL A 567 -6.48 -6.49 9.19
C VAL A 567 -5.64 -7.77 9.19
N GLY A 568 -4.33 -7.64 8.98
CA GLY A 568 -3.39 -8.75 8.91
C GLY A 568 -2.21 -8.47 7.98
N THR A 569 -1.44 -9.51 7.69
CA THR A 569 -0.22 -9.41 6.87
C THR A 569 -0.44 -9.92 5.44
N TYR A 570 -0.09 -9.11 4.44
CA TYR A 570 -0.17 -9.52 3.03
C TYR A 570 0.71 -10.74 2.74
N GLY A 571 0.29 -11.52 1.74
CA GLY A 571 0.89 -12.82 1.43
C GLY A 571 0.31 -13.97 2.28
N TYR A 572 -0.15 -13.70 3.51
CA TYR A 572 -0.75 -14.72 4.38
C TYR A 572 -2.29 -14.65 4.42
N MET A 573 -2.89 -13.48 4.15
CA MET A 573 -4.34 -13.34 4.11
C MET A 573 -4.98 -14.17 3.00
N ALA A 574 -5.98 -14.98 3.38
CA ALA A 574 -6.81 -15.76 2.46
C ALA A 574 -7.64 -14.87 1.51
N PRO A 575 -7.94 -15.32 0.28
CA PRO A 575 -8.67 -14.52 -0.70
C PRO A 575 -10.02 -14.02 -0.22
N GLU A 576 -10.86 -14.88 0.38
CA GLU A 576 -12.18 -14.49 0.90
C GLU A 576 -12.09 -13.51 2.08
N TYR A 577 -11.01 -13.61 2.87
CA TYR A 577 -10.76 -12.67 3.97
C TYR A 577 -10.27 -11.33 3.47
N ALA A 578 -9.40 -11.33 2.46
CA ALA A 578 -8.97 -10.13 1.78
C ALA A 578 -10.17 -9.44 1.10
N SER A 579 -10.85 -10.11 0.17
CA SER A 579 -11.82 -9.54 -0.79
C SER A 579 -13.23 -9.25 -0.27
N GLU A 580 -13.63 -9.90 0.83
CA GLU A 580 -14.99 -9.79 1.38
C GLU A 580 -14.99 -9.58 2.90
N GLY A 581 -13.81 -9.51 3.52
CA GLY A 581 -13.68 -9.46 4.97
C GLY A 581 -14.19 -10.70 5.70
N ILE A 582 -14.41 -11.81 4.98
CA ILE A 582 -14.95 -13.06 5.53
C ILE A 582 -13.81 -13.85 6.16
N TYR A 583 -13.84 -14.00 7.48
CA TYR A 583 -12.87 -14.79 8.23
C TYR A 583 -13.53 -16.06 8.78
N SER A 584 -12.80 -17.17 8.74
CA SER A 584 -13.20 -18.44 9.31
C SER A 584 -11.97 -19.26 9.72
N ILE A 585 -12.17 -20.47 10.24
CA ILE A 585 -11.07 -21.43 10.44
C ILE A 585 -10.30 -21.71 9.14
N LYS A 586 -10.95 -21.61 7.97
CA LYS A 586 -10.32 -21.84 6.65
C LYS A 586 -9.40 -20.70 6.22
N SER A 587 -9.52 -19.52 6.83
CA SER A 587 -8.64 -18.37 6.55
C SER A 587 -7.31 -18.50 7.31
N ASP A 588 -7.35 -19.04 8.54
CA ASP A 588 -6.14 -19.47 9.26
C ASP A 588 -5.48 -20.69 8.59
N VAL A 589 -6.26 -21.65 8.07
CA VAL A 589 -5.72 -22.80 7.29
C VAL A 589 -4.94 -22.32 6.07
N PHE A 590 -5.45 -21.30 5.36
CA PHE A 590 -4.72 -20.70 4.24
C PHE A 590 -3.40 -20.09 4.71
N SER A 591 -3.42 -19.30 5.79
CA SER A 591 -2.21 -18.70 6.38
C SER A 591 -1.18 -19.78 6.78
N PHE A 592 -1.64 -20.91 7.32
CA PHE A 592 -0.81 -22.08 7.64
C PHE A 592 -0.21 -22.73 6.38
N GLY A 593 -0.98 -22.84 5.30
CA GLY A 593 -0.49 -23.37 4.02
C GLY A 593 0.63 -22.51 3.43
N VAL A 594 0.49 -21.18 3.49
CA VAL A 594 1.56 -20.25 3.09
C VAL A 594 2.80 -20.46 3.95
N LEU A 595 2.63 -20.47 5.27
CA LEU A 595 3.73 -20.70 6.22
C LEU A 595 4.42 -22.06 6.02
N LEU A 596 3.68 -23.10 5.64
CA LEU A 596 4.25 -24.41 5.34
C LEU A 596 5.10 -24.38 4.06
N LEU A 597 4.66 -23.68 3.00
CA LEU A 597 5.50 -23.47 1.81
C LEU A 597 6.78 -22.69 2.15
N GLU A 598 6.70 -21.70 3.04
CA GLU A 598 7.88 -20.94 3.50
C GLU A 598 8.86 -21.82 4.30
N ILE A 599 8.38 -22.72 5.17
CA ILE A 599 9.22 -23.66 5.94
C ILE A 599 9.91 -24.68 5.02
N LEU A 600 9.23 -25.14 3.96
CA LEU A 600 9.77 -26.09 2.99
C LEU A 600 10.81 -25.44 2.06
N SER A 601 10.54 -24.22 1.58
CA SER A 601 11.38 -23.54 0.59
C SER A 601 12.49 -22.66 1.16
N GLY A 602 12.35 -22.21 2.41
CA GLY A 602 13.21 -21.17 2.97
C GLY A 602 13.08 -19.82 2.26
N GLN A 603 12.02 -19.61 1.49
CA GLN A 603 11.77 -18.40 0.71
C GLN A 603 10.57 -17.64 1.28
N ARG A 604 10.71 -16.32 1.49
CA ARG A 604 9.59 -15.46 1.94
C ARG A 604 8.58 -15.32 0.82
N ASN A 605 7.30 -15.54 1.10
CA ASN A 605 6.21 -15.18 0.18
C ASN A 605 6.12 -13.64 0.05
N SER A 606 6.35 -12.91 1.15
CA SER A 606 6.49 -11.46 1.14
C SER A 606 7.81 -11.04 0.49
N GLY A 607 7.75 -10.65 -0.79
CA GLY A 607 8.92 -10.16 -1.54
C GLY A 607 9.69 -11.21 -2.34
N PHE A 608 9.07 -12.37 -2.60
CA PHE A 608 9.58 -13.45 -3.46
C PHE A 608 10.29 -12.91 -4.73
N HIS A 609 11.62 -13.07 -4.79
CA HIS A 609 12.42 -12.59 -5.91
C HIS A 609 12.31 -13.56 -7.11
N GLN A 610 11.69 -13.09 -8.18
CA GLN A 610 11.52 -13.75 -9.50
C GLN A 610 12.28 -15.07 -9.67
N HIS A 611 11.60 -16.19 -9.49
CA HIS A 611 12.02 -17.48 -10.04
C HIS A 611 11.12 -17.79 -11.24
N GLU A 612 11.75 -18.05 -12.39
CA GLU A 612 11.10 -18.07 -13.71
C GLU A 612 10.25 -16.80 -13.94
N ASP A 613 8.92 -16.93 -14.00
CA ASP A 613 7.98 -15.84 -14.34
C ASP A 613 7.02 -15.45 -13.20
N PHE A 614 7.03 -16.14 -12.05
CA PHE A 614 5.97 -16.00 -11.04
C PHE A 614 6.25 -14.93 -9.98
N LEU A 615 5.17 -14.28 -9.50
CA LEU A 615 5.22 -13.16 -8.54
C LEU A 615 4.92 -13.52 -7.08
N ASN A 616 4.58 -14.78 -6.79
CA ASN A 616 4.33 -15.26 -5.44
C ASN A 616 4.72 -16.73 -5.30
N LEU A 617 5.03 -17.15 -4.06
CA LEU A 617 5.48 -18.49 -3.74
C LEU A 617 4.42 -19.56 -4.07
N LEU A 618 3.14 -19.23 -3.97
CA LEU A 618 2.02 -20.15 -4.16
C LEU A 618 1.92 -20.62 -5.63
N GLY A 619 2.00 -19.68 -6.58
CA GLY A 619 1.99 -19.97 -8.02
C GLY A 619 3.23 -20.75 -8.48
N TYR A 620 4.41 -20.37 -7.97
CA TYR A 620 5.65 -21.11 -8.24
C TYR A 620 5.60 -22.55 -7.70
N SER A 621 5.13 -22.72 -6.45
CA SER A 621 4.94 -24.04 -5.83
C SER A 621 3.98 -24.93 -6.61
N TRP A 622 2.88 -24.34 -7.12
CA TRP A 622 1.92 -25.06 -7.97
C TRP A 622 2.54 -25.51 -9.29
N GLN A 623 3.28 -24.63 -9.99
CA GLN A 623 3.93 -24.96 -11.26
C GLN A 623 4.94 -26.11 -11.09
N LEU A 624 5.78 -26.07 -10.06
CA LEU A 624 6.73 -27.14 -9.77
C LEU A 624 6.00 -28.45 -9.43
N TRP A 625 4.89 -28.37 -8.69
CA TRP A 625 4.09 -29.53 -8.33
C TRP A 625 3.42 -30.19 -9.54
N GLU A 626 2.72 -29.41 -10.36
CA GLU A 626 2.03 -29.84 -11.59
C GLU A 626 3.02 -30.41 -12.62
N GLY A 627 4.20 -29.79 -12.74
CA GLY A 627 5.30 -30.27 -13.59
C GLY A 627 6.09 -31.46 -13.02
N GLY A 628 5.75 -31.99 -11.84
CA GLY A 628 6.49 -33.08 -11.18
C GLY A 628 7.88 -32.69 -10.66
N ARG A 629 8.25 -31.41 -10.71
CA ARG A 629 9.51 -30.78 -10.27
C ARG A 629 9.48 -30.35 -8.79
N PHE A 630 8.53 -30.85 -7.99
CA PHE A 630 8.28 -30.40 -6.60
C PHE A 630 9.50 -30.45 -5.66
N LEU A 631 10.54 -31.26 -5.94
CA LEU A 631 11.78 -31.26 -5.17
C LEU A 631 12.59 -29.97 -5.32
N GLU A 632 12.45 -29.25 -6.44
CA GLU A 632 13.10 -27.95 -6.67
C GLU A 632 12.54 -26.83 -5.78
N LEU A 633 11.39 -27.07 -5.13
CA LEU A 633 10.82 -26.15 -4.13
C LEU A 633 11.57 -26.21 -2.80
N LEU A 634 12.28 -27.31 -2.52
CA LEU A 634 12.87 -27.55 -1.20
C LEU A 634 14.15 -26.75 -0.99
N GLU A 635 14.31 -26.21 0.22
CA GLU A 635 15.56 -25.56 0.63
C GLU A 635 16.73 -26.57 0.66
N ALA A 636 17.89 -26.12 0.19
CA ALA A 636 19.02 -27.01 -0.12
C ALA A 636 19.54 -27.82 1.08
N SER A 637 19.44 -27.31 2.32
CA SER A 637 19.85 -28.07 3.51
C SER A 637 18.94 -29.27 3.80
N ILE A 638 17.63 -29.16 3.58
CA ILE A 638 16.68 -30.27 3.83
C ILE A 638 16.45 -31.18 2.62
N ALA A 639 16.73 -30.71 1.39
CA ALA A 639 16.49 -31.46 0.16
C ALA A 639 17.23 -32.82 0.08
N ASN A 640 18.31 -32.99 0.84
CA ASN A 640 19.08 -34.25 0.95
C ASN A 640 18.65 -35.12 2.14
N GLU A 641 17.86 -34.60 3.09
CA GLU A 641 17.42 -35.29 4.30
C GLU A 641 16.04 -35.94 4.12
N ILE A 642 15.15 -35.26 3.38
CA ILE A 642 13.75 -35.67 3.17
C ILE A 642 13.58 -36.69 2.05
N HIS A 643 12.73 -37.70 2.26
CA HIS A 643 12.39 -38.65 1.19
C HIS A 643 11.40 -38.04 0.19
N ALA A 644 11.56 -38.32 -1.11
CA ALA A 644 10.73 -37.70 -2.15
C ALA A 644 9.21 -37.94 -2.00
N ALA A 645 8.79 -39.08 -1.43
CA ALA A 645 7.39 -39.36 -1.13
C ALA A 645 6.85 -38.48 0.03
N GLU A 646 7.67 -38.25 1.04
CA GLU A 646 7.40 -37.38 2.19
C GLU A 646 7.37 -35.91 1.76
N ALA A 647 8.36 -35.45 0.98
CA ALA A 647 8.37 -34.13 0.36
C ALA A 647 7.09 -33.84 -0.43
N ARG A 648 6.69 -34.79 -1.30
CA ARG A 648 5.43 -34.67 -2.05
C ARG A 648 4.21 -34.61 -1.12
N ARG A 649 4.23 -35.33 0.01
CA ARG A 649 3.17 -35.32 1.02
C ARG A 649 3.02 -33.95 1.69
N TYR A 650 4.11 -33.36 2.17
CA TYR A 650 4.08 -32.03 2.81
C TYR A 650 3.69 -30.93 1.80
N ILE A 651 4.20 -30.98 0.57
CA ILE A 651 3.83 -30.02 -0.50
C ILE A 651 2.35 -30.17 -0.91
N ASN A 652 1.83 -31.40 -1.03
CA ASN A 652 0.39 -31.66 -1.24
C ASN A 652 -0.46 -31.00 -0.14
N ILE A 653 -0.12 -31.21 1.13
CA ILE A 653 -0.84 -30.65 2.27
C ILE A 653 -0.80 -29.11 2.22
N ALA A 654 0.36 -28.52 1.92
CA ALA A 654 0.52 -27.08 1.78
C ALA A 654 -0.37 -26.50 0.68
N LEU A 655 -0.35 -27.10 -0.53
CA LEU A 655 -1.18 -26.68 -1.67
C LEU A 655 -2.68 -26.85 -1.38
N MET A 656 -3.09 -27.95 -0.74
CA MET A 656 -4.47 -28.14 -0.28
C MET A 656 -4.92 -27.03 0.69
N CYS A 657 -4.02 -26.55 1.55
CA CYS A 657 -4.30 -25.45 2.47
C CYS A 657 -4.42 -24.09 1.77
N VAL A 658 -3.68 -23.82 0.69
CA VAL A 658 -3.72 -22.53 -0.05
C VAL A 658 -4.69 -22.47 -1.25
N GLN A 659 -5.58 -23.46 -1.42
CA GLN A 659 -6.60 -23.47 -2.48
C GLN A 659 -7.45 -22.18 -2.49
N GLU A 660 -7.84 -21.72 -3.68
CA GLU A 660 -8.59 -20.46 -3.84
C GLU A 660 -9.89 -20.44 -3.02
N HIS A 661 -10.71 -21.49 -3.15
CA HIS A 661 -12.00 -21.59 -2.46
C HIS A 661 -11.82 -22.11 -1.02
N ALA A 662 -12.39 -21.39 -0.05
CA ALA A 662 -12.29 -21.74 1.37
C ALA A 662 -12.86 -23.12 1.71
N ASP A 663 -13.90 -23.58 1.00
CA ASP A 663 -14.52 -24.89 1.22
C ASP A 663 -13.62 -26.07 0.84
N ASP A 664 -12.81 -25.91 -0.21
CA ASP A 664 -11.89 -26.95 -0.69
C ASP A 664 -10.71 -27.20 0.28
N ARG A 665 -10.35 -26.21 1.09
CA ARG A 665 -9.28 -26.31 2.08
C ARG A 665 -9.64 -27.31 3.20
N PRO A 666 -8.71 -28.13 3.69
CA PRO A 666 -8.95 -29.02 4.83
C PRO A 666 -9.26 -28.24 6.12
N THR A 667 -9.77 -28.91 7.15
CA THR A 667 -9.73 -28.35 8.52
C THR A 667 -8.38 -28.68 9.16
N MET A 668 -7.95 -27.92 10.18
CA MET A 668 -6.73 -28.28 10.93
C MET A 668 -6.78 -29.68 11.54
N SER A 669 -7.98 -30.20 11.84
CA SER A 669 -8.15 -31.58 12.32
C SER A 669 -7.85 -32.61 11.23
N ASN A 670 -8.07 -32.27 9.96
CA ASN A 670 -7.66 -33.10 8.83
C ASN A 670 -6.16 -32.91 8.56
N VAL A 671 -5.63 -31.69 8.62
CA VAL A 671 -4.20 -31.39 8.41
C VAL A 671 -3.33 -32.19 9.38
N VAL A 672 -3.61 -32.15 10.69
CA VAL A 672 -2.87 -32.93 11.69
C VAL A 672 -2.97 -34.44 11.42
N ALA A 673 -4.12 -34.95 10.99
CA ALA A 673 -4.26 -36.36 10.60
C ALA A 673 -3.48 -36.73 9.33
N MET A 674 -3.31 -35.79 8.39
CA MET A 674 -2.52 -35.98 7.18
C MET A 674 -1.01 -35.96 7.46
N LEU A 675 -0.56 -35.07 8.36
CA LEU A 675 0.83 -35.01 8.81
C LEU A 675 1.22 -36.31 9.54
N ASN A 676 0.42 -36.71 10.54
CA ASN A 676 0.79 -37.77 11.49
C ASN A 676 0.56 -39.21 10.98
N SER A 677 0.11 -39.41 9.74
CA SER A 677 -0.22 -40.76 9.23
C SER A 677 -0.05 -40.87 7.72
N GLU A 678 0.99 -41.59 7.29
CA GLU A 678 1.24 -41.93 5.88
C GLU A 678 0.08 -42.69 5.22
N ALA A 679 -0.68 -43.46 6.00
CA ALA A 679 -1.82 -44.25 5.53
C ALA A 679 -3.02 -43.40 5.08
N VAL A 680 -3.07 -42.10 5.43
CA VAL A 680 -4.10 -41.19 4.91
C VAL A 680 -3.77 -40.84 3.46
N ILE A 681 -4.61 -41.32 2.54
CA ILE A 681 -4.58 -40.99 1.12
C ILE A 681 -4.93 -39.51 0.96
N LEU A 682 -4.04 -38.75 0.32
CA LEU A 682 -4.28 -37.33 0.02
C LEU A 682 -5.00 -37.20 -1.33
N PRO A 683 -6.06 -36.39 -1.45
CA PRO A 683 -6.57 -35.98 -2.74
C PRO A 683 -5.56 -35.07 -3.45
N GLU A 684 -5.66 -34.95 -4.77
CA GLU A 684 -4.90 -33.93 -5.50
C GLU A 684 -5.43 -32.53 -5.15
N PRO A 685 -4.56 -31.56 -4.82
CA PRO A 685 -4.97 -30.17 -4.61
C PRO A 685 -5.55 -29.56 -5.90
N LYS A 686 -6.53 -28.67 -5.75
CA LYS A 686 -6.91 -27.72 -6.80
C LYS A 686 -5.94 -26.53 -6.79
N HIS A 687 -6.07 -25.65 -7.78
CA HIS A 687 -5.21 -24.47 -7.92
C HIS A 687 -5.22 -23.59 -6.65
N PRO A 688 -4.06 -23.04 -6.24
CA PRO A 688 -3.99 -22.13 -5.11
C PRO A 688 -4.52 -20.75 -5.48
N ALA A 689 -4.85 -19.94 -4.47
CA ALA A 689 -5.14 -18.53 -4.73
C ALA A 689 -3.96 -17.84 -5.43
N TYR A 690 -4.28 -16.91 -6.34
CA TYR A 690 -3.30 -16.01 -6.97
C TYR A 690 -2.24 -16.66 -7.88
N PHE A 691 -2.46 -17.91 -8.30
CA PHE A 691 -1.53 -18.66 -9.16
C PHE A 691 -1.31 -18.06 -10.57
N ASN A 692 -2.18 -17.18 -11.04
CA ASN A 692 -2.16 -16.63 -12.41
C ASN A 692 -1.31 -15.35 -12.59
N LEU A 693 -0.61 -14.89 -11.54
CA LEU A 693 0.21 -13.66 -11.59
C LEU A 693 1.63 -13.94 -12.12
N ARG A 694 1.91 -13.50 -13.35
CA ARG A 694 3.22 -13.65 -14.01
C ARG A 694 3.80 -12.32 -14.49
N VAL A 695 5.12 -12.28 -14.66
CA VAL A 695 5.88 -11.22 -15.33
C VAL A 695 6.15 -11.65 -16.77
N SER A 696 5.85 -10.80 -17.76
CA SER A 696 6.35 -11.03 -19.13
C SER A 696 7.70 -10.33 -19.30
N LYS A 697 8.77 -11.10 -19.47
CA LYS A 697 10.08 -10.58 -19.88
C LYS A 697 10.06 -10.36 -21.39
N GLU A 698 10.40 -9.16 -21.83
CA GLU A 698 10.82 -8.92 -23.21
C GLU A 698 12.32 -9.25 -23.31
N ASP A 699 12.72 -10.02 -24.32
CA ASP A 699 14.08 -10.56 -24.46
C ASP A 699 15.12 -9.48 -24.79
N GLU A 700 15.70 -8.83 -23.76
CA GLU A 700 17.02 -8.22 -23.91
C GLU A 700 18.10 -9.31 -23.88
N SER A 701 18.45 -9.79 -25.07
CA SER A 701 19.58 -10.71 -25.30
C SER A 701 20.91 -10.02 -24.96
N GLY A 702 21.30 -10.09 -23.68
CA GLY A 702 22.49 -9.45 -23.13
C GLY A 702 23.07 -10.24 -21.96
N SER A 703 23.86 -11.28 -22.26
CA SER A 703 24.50 -12.13 -21.24
C SER A 703 25.51 -11.35 -20.40
N VAL A 704 25.21 -11.10 -19.12
CA VAL A 704 26.22 -10.69 -18.14
C VAL A 704 26.06 -11.48 -16.84
N LEU A 705 27.02 -12.36 -16.59
CA LEU A 705 27.14 -13.17 -15.38
C LEU A 705 27.67 -12.28 -14.24
N TYR A 706 26.87 -12.06 -13.18
CA TYR A 706 27.35 -11.47 -11.93
C TYR A 706 26.99 -12.33 -10.72
N SER A 707 28.04 -12.74 -9.98
CA SER A 707 27.95 -13.49 -8.73
C SER A 707 27.26 -12.69 -7.64
N HIS A 708 26.15 -13.22 -7.10
CA HIS A 708 25.55 -12.68 -5.89
C HIS A 708 26.34 -13.12 -4.65
N ASN A 709 26.93 -12.15 -3.97
CA ASN A 709 27.38 -12.26 -2.58
C ASN A 709 27.32 -10.85 -1.96
N ASP A 710 26.18 -10.51 -1.35
CA ASP A 710 26.16 -9.65 -0.18
C ASP A 710 24.81 -9.78 0.53
N VAL A 711 24.85 -10.20 1.80
CA VAL A 711 23.68 -10.42 2.66
C VAL A 711 23.61 -9.26 3.65
N THR A 712 22.49 -8.54 3.70
CA THR A 712 22.22 -7.58 4.79
C THR A 712 20.78 -7.75 5.30
N ILE A 713 20.65 -7.85 6.62
CA ILE A 713 19.42 -8.18 7.34
C ILE A 713 18.56 -6.93 7.57
N CYS A 714 17.31 -6.94 7.13
CA CYS A 714 16.26 -6.01 7.57
C CYS A 714 14.91 -6.74 7.71
N SER A 715 14.40 -6.84 8.93
CA SER A 715 13.03 -7.31 9.22
C SER A 715 12.13 -6.11 9.47
N ASN A 716 11.05 -5.96 8.68
CA ASN A 716 9.84 -5.20 9.03
C ASN A 716 8.69 -5.65 8.10
N ASN A 717 7.88 -6.62 8.55
CA ASN A 717 6.63 -7.00 7.87
C ASN A 717 5.45 -6.33 8.60
N ASP A 718 5.08 -5.13 8.14
CA ASP A 718 4.04 -4.34 8.81
C ASP A 718 2.61 -4.84 8.56
N VAL A 719 1.79 -4.70 9.59
CA VAL A 719 0.37 -5.08 9.59
C VAL A 719 -0.47 -4.04 8.85
N THR A 720 -1.41 -4.49 8.03
CA THR A 720 -2.30 -3.60 7.28
C THR A 720 -3.67 -3.47 7.93
N ILE A 721 -4.31 -2.31 7.71
CA ILE A 721 -5.63 -1.93 8.24
C ILE A 721 -6.44 -1.23 7.14
N THR A 722 -7.73 -1.56 7.02
CA THR A 722 -8.73 -0.68 6.38
C THR A 722 -9.44 0.19 7.42
N GLU A 723 -9.51 1.51 7.19
CA GLU A 723 -10.24 2.45 8.05
C GLU A 723 -11.74 2.46 7.72
N GLU A 724 -12.61 2.74 8.70
CA GLU A 724 -14.06 2.85 8.45
C GLU A 724 -14.38 4.20 7.78
N PRO A 725 -15.26 4.23 6.75
CA PRO A 725 -15.89 5.47 6.34
C PRO A 725 -16.88 5.91 7.43
N ASP A 726 -16.75 7.16 7.89
CA ASP A 726 -17.47 7.75 9.02
C ASP A 726 -18.93 7.27 9.17
N GLY A 727 -19.26 6.77 10.36
CA GLY A 727 -20.63 6.46 10.75
C GLY A 727 -21.53 7.70 10.75
N ARG A 728 -22.81 7.50 10.47
CA ARG A 728 -23.87 8.52 10.50
C ARG A 728 -24.09 9.13 11.88
#